data_AF-A0A931E6S8-F1
#
_entry.id   AF-A0A931E6S8-F1
#
_cell.length_a   1.000
_cell.length_b   1.000
_cell.length_c   1.000
_cell.angle_alpha   90.00
_cell.angle_beta   90.00
_cell.angle_gamma   90.00
#
_symmetry.space_group_name_H-M   'P 1'
#
loop_
_entity.id
_entity.type
_entity.pdbx_description
1 polymer ?
#
loop_
_entity_poly.entity_id
_entity_poly.type
_entity_poly.pdbx_seq_one_letter_code
_entity_poly.pdbx_strand_id
1 'polypeptide(L)'
;MTFGNNLVIDILMGFFLLYGLGVLITYAWIAVYALGAVKHYKKGNTLTDYGLIASNTDAPRFSLLAPAYNEGMTVVENVRSLLSLYYPNLEIIIINDGSKDDSISRLVEAYHLEKVPYFVENKIATKEIRAIYKSSNPAFKRLVVVDKENGGKADALNVGINVSTGEYLVCIDVDCILEQDAILKLSKPFMDTTDKRVIACGGVIRLANNCTIKDGKVVEVKMPRSWLARVQVLEYIRAFILGRMAWSRASGLILISGAFGVFDKKIVLACGGYDSSTVGEDMELVVRMRRYMEEKELPYDVVSIPDPLCWTEAPESKDILMRQRNRWMRGTMETLWSHRKMIFNKKYGKMGMLSLPYWFLFEFLGPLVEFTGYVLFFVFLLLGVIDWQIFLVLLSLVLSVGFLFSIYAILVDLTSYQVYSNRKDFRLLVLTALIEPFYFHPKVVWASVLGFKDYFKKNHSWGVMTRQGFSQNTTKKTTAARSWKHALYFSSAAALIYIVLASILGIVEVIIAHSERPFTDIFGTTITLLTNVARTSVLVATVGMALGFVIILIHKKSGELFAIVYVMLMVILQLICLIYFQESHNLLGADLWHYNLQDVQTTLQAAGVLKANYFVIGFIALLLLYQILMKLTLKLKSNEWIALSIATIAIISLLLPPATFASKTVTYHEQNTSTSKLGYFIKQNWEELISSTQSTQPLKKASNFDSNYPFLKERTSTNFFDKYFTSTKQKPHVVLIIVEGLGKAYSDSNGYIGSFTPFLQSLKPKSLVWDHMYSSSGRTFEVLPAILGSLPTAKNGFLDLGEYPEHFNLANIFIKNGYRANYYYGGDADFDNMSKYLLASSIKIKDLRDFPKTYRKLPSNSGESWGYEDQAVFSELLVDLSKTQQPMLATMMTLSAHSPFKVNDQDFFSKETQKIISELPDSKKKIASTYKNELAAVVNSDYAIKNFFTEARKFPFFENTIFIITGDHSIPEIELESRASRYQVPFLVYSPLLTQSDRFEAIVSHYDVAPFITTVFENLYGLKVPAKTSWLGTGLQPDLRTSRYIPLMQSKFLSDEYIYGDVYTSPQGQYRLPNLSPVSDPLIKKASKQAHKEYIEKNSLFLQSRKLLPDSTFNNYIKRKDF
;
A
#
# COMPACT_ATOMS: atom_id res chain seq x y z
N MET A 1 -5.93 16.59 23.17
CA MET A 1 -6.68 16.80 21.92
C MET A 1 -6.63 18.28 21.59
N THR A 2 -5.66 18.69 20.77
CA THR A 2 -5.57 20.04 20.21
C THR A 2 -6.52 20.14 19.02
N PHE A 3 -7.75 20.60 19.26
CA PHE A 3 -8.67 21.04 18.20
C PHE A 3 -8.11 22.36 17.65
N GLY A 4 -7.44 22.29 16.49
CA GLY A 4 -6.73 23.43 15.92
C GLY A 4 -6.91 23.52 14.40
N ASN A 5 -7.52 24.64 13.99
CA ASN A 5 -7.53 25.26 12.65
C ASN A 5 -8.61 24.93 11.60
N ASN A 6 -9.59 24.04 11.82
CA ASN A 6 -10.67 23.81 10.84
C ASN A 6 -12.05 23.55 11.47
N LEU A 7 -12.76 24.62 11.87
CA LEU A 7 -14.12 24.59 12.46
C LEU A 7 -15.10 23.66 11.73
N VAL A 8 -15.03 23.61 10.40
CA VAL A 8 -15.91 22.75 9.58
C VAL A 8 -15.65 21.26 9.83
N ILE A 9 -14.38 20.86 9.96
CA ILE A 9 -14.01 19.46 10.21
C ILE A 9 -14.51 19.03 11.60
N ASP A 10 -14.35 19.91 12.60
CA ASP A 10 -14.79 19.63 13.97
C ASP A 10 -16.31 19.45 14.07
N ILE A 11 -17.09 20.30 13.38
CA ILE A 11 -18.55 20.18 13.31
C ILE A 11 -18.95 18.85 12.65
N LEU A 12 -18.30 18.49 11.53
CA LEU A 12 -18.58 17.23 10.83
C LEU A 12 -18.25 16.02 11.71
N MET A 13 -17.08 16.01 12.36
CA MET A 13 -16.68 14.93 13.27
C MET A 13 -17.64 14.80 14.45
N GLY A 14 -18.04 15.93 15.06
CA GLY A 14 -19.02 15.96 16.15
C GLY A 14 -20.37 15.38 15.72
N PHE A 15 -20.85 15.72 14.52
CA PHE A 15 -22.09 15.17 13.97
C PHE A 15 -22.03 13.63 13.84
N PHE A 16 -20.98 13.08 13.22
CA PHE A 16 -20.85 11.63 13.04
C PHE A 16 -20.70 10.89 14.37
N LEU A 17 -20.01 11.47 15.34
CA LEU A 17 -19.84 10.88 16.66
C LEU A 17 -21.16 10.83 17.43
N LEU A 18 -21.94 11.92 17.42
CA LEU A 18 -23.27 11.96 18.03
C LEU A 18 -24.24 11.00 17.34
N TYR A 19 -24.21 10.95 16.00
CA TYR A 19 -25.05 10.02 15.24
C TYR A 19 -24.71 8.55 15.56
N GLY A 20 -23.41 8.21 15.56
CA GLY A 20 -22.93 6.89 15.93
C GLY A 20 -23.31 6.48 17.35
N LEU A 21 -23.19 7.41 18.31
CA LEU A 21 -23.64 7.19 19.69
C LEU A 21 -25.16 6.91 19.76
N GLY A 22 -25.96 7.63 18.98
CA GLY A 22 -27.40 7.40 18.87
C GLY A 22 -27.75 5.99 18.35
N VAL A 23 -27.03 5.52 17.32
CA VAL A 23 -27.18 4.14 16.81
C VAL A 23 -26.81 3.12 17.89
N LEU A 24 -25.68 3.30 18.57
CA LEU A 24 -25.20 2.40 19.62
C LEU A 24 -26.19 2.27 20.78
N ILE A 25 -26.70 3.40 21.28
CA ILE A 25 -27.71 3.44 22.35
C ILE A 25 -28.97 2.68 21.90
N THR A 26 -29.39 2.89 20.66
CA THR A 26 -30.60 2.25 20.15
C THR A 26 -30.44 0.75 20.00
N TYR A 27 -29.31 0.28 19.48
CA TYR A 27 -29.04 -1.17 19.37
C TYR A 27 -28.89 -1.85 20.73
N ALA A 28 -28.27 -1.17 21.71
CA ALA A 28 -28.23 -1.66 23.09
C ALA A 28 -29.65 -1.77 23.68
N TRP A 29 -30.50 -0.77 23.45
CA TRP A 29 -31.90 -0.79 23.88
C TRP A 29 -32.69 -1.92 23.21
N ILE A 30 -32.60 -2.09 21.88
CA ILE A 30 -33.24 -3.18 21.13
C ILE A 30 -32.80 -4.54 21.68
N ALA A 31 -31.50 -4.74 21.91
CA ALA A 31 -30.95 -5.99 22.41
C ALA A 31 -31.57 -6.39 23.77
N VAL A 32 -31.69 -5.45 24.71
CA VAL A 32 -32.25 -5.69 26.04
C VAL A 32 -33.77 -5.94 25.96
N TYR A 33 -34.50 -5.09 25.22
CA TYR A 33 -35.96 -5.19 25.12
C TYR A 33 -36.42 -6.47 24.40
N ALA A 34 -35.70 -6.88 23.36
CA ALA A 34 -35.98 -8.11 22.62
C ALA A 34 -35.88 -9.35 23.51
N LEU A 35 -34.80 -9.48 24.28
CA LEU A 35 -34.62 -10.62 25.19
C LEU A 35 -35.73 -10.67 26.24
N GLY A 36 -36.12 -9.51 26.79
CA GLY A 36 -37.27 -9.42 27.70
C GLY A 36 -38.59 -9.87 27.04
N ALA A 37 -38.81 -9.49 25.78
CA ALA A 37 -39.99 -9.91 25.02
C ALA A 37 -40.01 -11.42 24.73
N VAL A 38 -38.88 -11.99 24.28
CA VAL A 38 -38.74 -13.44 24.01
C VAL A 38 -38.92 -14.25 25.29
N LYS A 39 -38.30 -13.85 26.41
CA LYS A 39 -38.47 -14.53 27.71
C LYS A 39 -39.91 -14.49 28.20
N HIS A 40 -40.59 -13.35 28.05
CA HIS A 40 -41.98 -13.20 28.43
C HIS A 40 -42.89 -14.12 27.60
N TYR A 41 -42.69 -14.15 26.27
CA TYR A 41 -43.40 -15.05 25.38
C TYR A 41 -43.23 -16.53 25.78
N LYS A 42 -41.98 -16.97 26.01
CA LYS A 42 -41.69 -18.35 26.44
C LYS A 42 -42.40 -18.73 27.74
N LYS A 43 -42.34 -17.86 28.75
CA LYS A 43 -43.02 -18.09 30.03
C LYS A 43 -44.54 -18.19 29.84
N GLY A 44 -45.12 -17.33 29.00
CA GLY A 44 -46.56 -17.35 28.68
C GLY A 44 -47.01 -18.56 27.86
N ASN A 45 -46.10 -19.21 27.13
CA ASN A 45 -46.40 -20.38 26.30
C ASN A 45 -46.00 -21.73 26.91
N THR A 46 -45.45 -21.77 28.13
CA THR A 46 -44.99 -23.02 28.75
C THR A 46 -46.14 -23.98 29.08
N LEU A 47 -47.36 -23.46 29.30
CA LEU A 47 -48.55 -24.23 29.69
C LEU A 47 -49.67 -24.19 28.62
N THR A 48 -49.38 -23.69 27.42
CA THR A 48 -50.38 -23.54 26.35
C THR A 48 -50.58 -24.87 25.61
N ASP A 49 -51.80 -25.40 25.63
CA ASP A 49 -52.19 -26.55 24.80
C ASP A 49 -52.88 -26.09 23.51
N TYR A 50 -52.13 -26.11 22.40
CA TYR A 50 -52.66 -25.76 21.07
C TYR A 50 -53.70 -26.78 20.55
N GLY A 51 -53.75 -27.99 21.11
CA GLY A 51 -54.77 -28.99 20.78
C GLY A 51 -56.19 -28.55 21.16
N LEU A 52 -56.33 -27.77 22.24
CA LEU A 52 -57.61 -27.18 22.65
C LEU A 52 -58.10 -26.11 21.66
N ILE A 53 -57.20 -25.32 21.08
CA ILE A 53 -57.55 -24.34 20.04
C ILE A 53 -57.98 -25.06 18.76
N ALA A 54 -57.26 -26.13 18.40
CA ALA A 54 -57.52 -26.88 17.18
C ALA A 54 -58.85 -27.64 17.18
N SER A 55 -59.36 -28.02 18.36
CA SER A 55 -60.65 -28.72 18.53
C SER A 55 -61.82 -27.77 18.85
N ASN A 56 -61.56 -26.49 19.12
CA ASN A 56 -62.59 -25.52 19.46
C ASN A 56 -63.37 -25.05 18.21
N THR A 57 -64.65 -25.39 18.13
CA THR A 57 -65.55 -24.97 17.03
C THR A 57 -65.86 -23.47 17.06
N ASP A 58 -65.72 -22.82 18.20
CA ASP A 58 -65.95 -21.38 18.40
C ASP A 58 -64.65 -20.57 18.21
N ALA A 59 -63.56 -21.20 17.77
CA ALA A 59 -62.32 -20.49 17.47
C ALA A 59 -62.53 -19.43 16.37
N PRO A 60 -61.85 -18.28 16.44
CA PRO A 60 -62.07 -17.18 15.50
C PRO A 60 -61.83 -17.60 14.06
N ARG A 61 -62.62 -17.05 13.12
CA ARG A 61 -62.52 -17.40 11.70
C ARG A 61 -61.43 -16.59 11.00
N PHE A 62 -60.54 -17.28 10.28
CA PHE A 62 -59.47 -16.68 9.49
C PHE A 62 -59.71 -16.89 7.98
N SER A 63 -59.48 -15.84 7.19
CA SER A 63 -59.41 -15.93 5.72
C SER A 63 -57.99 -15.67 5.26
N LEU A 64 -57.34 -16.68 4.68
CA LEU A 64 -56.01 -16.58 4.11
C LEU A 64 -56.08 -16.09 2.67
N LEU A 65 -55.37 -15.01 2.37
CA LEU A 65 -55.32 -14.34 1.09
C LEU A 65 -53.93 -14.54 0.47
N ALA A 66 -53.86 -15.22 -0.67
CA ALA A 66 -52.62 -15.47 -1.40
C ALA A 66 -52.71 -14.95 -2.85
N PRO A 67 -52.17 -13.76 -3.14
CA PRO A 67 -52.05 -13.26 -4.51
C PRO A 67 -51.07 -14.08 -5.35
N ALA A 68 -51.42 -14.38 -6.59
CA ALA A 68 -50.61 -15.12 -7.54
C ALA A 68 -50.55 -14.39 -8.90
N TYR A 69 -49.35 -14.28 -9.48
CA TYR A 69 -49.16 -13.72 -10.82
C TYR A 69 -48.01 -14.42 -11.54
N ASN A 70 -48.33 -15.13 -12.63
CA ASN A 70 -47.40 -15.95 -13.41
C ASN A 70 -46.67 -17.03 -12.57
N GLU A 71 -47.42 -17.81 -11.81
CA GLU A 71 -46.92 -18.84 -10.89
C GLU A 71 -47.15 -20.26 -11.43
N GLY A 72 -47.34 -20.42 -12.75
CA GLY A 72 -47.78 -21.67 -13.35
C GLY A 72 -46.94 -22.86 -12.95
N MET A 73 -45.63 -22.69 -12.80
CA MET A 73 -44.70 -23.76 -12.41
C MET A 73 -44.93 -24.33 -11.01
N THR A 74 -45.37 -23.51 -10.05
CA THR A 74 -45.30 -23.77 -8.59
C THR A 74 -46.65 -23.67 -7.89
N VAL A 75 -47.64 -23.02 -8.50
CA VAL A 75 -48.93 -22.66 -7.86
C VAL A 75 -49.69 -23.87 -7.32
N VAL A 76 -49.67 -25.02 -8.00
CA VAL A 76 -50.38 -26.23 -7.55
C VAL A 76 -49.77 -26.75 -6.24
N GLU A 77 -48.45 -26.83 -6.14
CA GLU A 77 -47.77 -27.32 -4.94
C GLU A 77 -47.95 -26.34 -3.77
N ASN A 78 -47.91 -25.04 -4.04
CA ASN A 78 -48.11 -24.00 -3.04
C ASN A 78 -49.53 -24.04 -2.45
N VAL A 79 -50.56 -24.15 -3.30
CA VAL A 79 -51.95 -24.30 -2.83
C VAL A 79 -52.13 -25.59 -2.01
N ARG A 80 -51.44 -26.67 -2.36
CA ARG A 80 -51.47 -27.93 -1.60
C ARG A 80 -50.88 -27.74 -0.20
N SER A 81 -49.78 -27.00 -0.09
CA SER A 81 -49.17 -26.65 1.20
C SER A 81 -50.16 -25.85 2.07
N LEU A 82 -50.81 -24.83 1.51
CA LEU A 82 -51.80 -24.01 2.22
C LEU A 82 -53.01 -24.82 2.68
N LEU A 83 -53.51 -25.75 1.87
CA LEU A 83 -54.61 -26.65 2.23
C LEU A 83 -54.25 -27.62 3.36
N SER A 84 -52.96 -27.84 3.62
CA SER A 84 -52.47 -28.70 4.71
C SER A 84 -52.37 -28.00 6.07
N LEU A 85 -52.71 -26.71 6.14
CA LEU A 85 -52.72 -25.93 7.39
C LEU A 85 -53.79 -26.44 8.36
N TYR A 86 -53.39 -26.62 9.61
CA TYR A 86 -54.23 -27.20 10.65
C TYR A 86 -54.91 -26.11 11.48
N TYR A 87 -56.17 -25.79 11.14
CA TYR A 87 -57.03 -24.88 11.90
C TYR A 87 -58.52 -25.17 11.61
N PRO A 88 -59.44 -25.13 12.60
CA PRO A 88 -60.84 -25.53 12.42
C PRO A 88 -61.63 -24.56 11.52
N ASN A 89 -61.49 -23.24 11.72
CA ASN A 89 -62.27 -22.21 11.05
C ASN A 89 -61.42 -21.39 10.04
N LEU A 90 -60.83 -22.09 9.06
CA LEU A 90 -59.95 -21.50 8.03
C LEU A 90 -60.59 -21.52 6.64
N GLU A 91 -60.51 -20.40 5.95
CA GLU A 91 -60.82 -20.21 4.53
C GLU A 91 -59.54 -19.83 3.76
N ILE A 92 -59.35 -20.37 2.56
CA ILE A 92 -58.17 -20.11 1.71
C ILE A 92 -58.64 -19.50 0.40
N ILE A 93 -58.15 -18.30 0.10
CA ILE A 93 -58.50 -17.52 -1.08
C ILE A 93 -57.24 -17.27 -1.90
N ILE A 94 -57.18 -17.88 -3.08
CA ILE A 94 -56.10 -17.65 -4.06
C ILE A 94 -56.58 -16.61 -5.05
N ILE A 95 -55.84 -15.51 -5.18
CA ILE A 95 -56.20 -14.39 -6.07
C ILE A 95 -55.25 -14.36 -7.25
N ASN A 96 -55.69 -14.85 -8.40
CA ASN A 96 -54.94 -14.76 -9.65
C ASN A 96 -55.04 -13.34 -10.20
N ASP A 97 -53.95 -12.57 -10.07
CA ASP A 97 -53.88 -11.17 -10.45
C ASP A 97 -53.61 -10.98 -11.95
N GLY A 98 -54.44 -11.60 -12.80
CA GLY A 98 -54.37 -11.47 -14.25
C GLY A 98 -53.12 -12.11 -14.86
N SER A 99 -52.73 -13.30 -14.38
CA SER A 99 -51.61 -14.08 -14.94
C SER A 99 -51.72 -14.26 -16.45
N LYS A 100 -50.57 -14.24 -17.12
CA LYS A 100 -50.40 -14.42 -18.57
C LYS A 100 -49.92 -15.83 -18.95
N ASP A 101 -49.65 -16.67 -17.96
CA ASP A 101 -49.27 -18.07 -18.12
C ASP A 101 -50.46 -19.01 -17.84
N ASP A 102 -50.19 -20.30 -17.67
CA ASP A 102 -51.16 -21.36 -17.45
C ASP A 102 -51.59 -21.55 -15.97
N SER A 103 -51.29 -20.59 -15.08
CA SER A 103 -51.58 -20.68 -13.63
C SER A 103 -53.02 -21.09 -13.31
N ILE A 104 -54.01 -20.41 -13.92
CA ILE A 104 -55.43 -20.71 -13.67
C ILE A 104 -55.81 -22.08 -14.21
N SER A 105 -55.39 -22.42 -15.43
CA SER A 105 -55.71 -23.71 -16.05
C SER A 105 -55.20 -24.87 -15.19
N ARG A 106 -53.96 -24.76 -14.68
CA ARG A 106 -53.38 -25.76 -13.78
C ARG A 106 -54.11 -25.88 -12.45
N LEU A 107 -54.59 -24.76 -11.87
CA LEU A 107 -55.41 -24.80 -10.65
C LEU A 107 -56.78 -25.44 -10.89
N VAL A 108 -57.42 -25.12 -12.02
CA VAL A 108 -58.72 -25.69 -12.39
C VAL A 108 -58.63 -27.21 -12.53
N GLU A 109 -57.61 -27.70 -13.23
CA GLU A 109 -57.37 -29.12 -13.42
C GLU A 109 -57.01 -29.83 -12.10
N ALA A 110 -56.05 -29.31 -11.34
CA ALA A 110 -55.54 -29.97 -10.14
C ALA A 110 -56.53 -30.04 -8.98
N TYR A 111 -57.46 -29.08 -8.88
CA TYR A 111 -58.40 -28.97 -7.77
C TYR A 111 -59.87 -29.09 -8.19
N HIS A 112 -60.16 -29.53 -9.41
CA HIS A 112 -61.53 -29.70 -9.94
C HIS A 112 -62.39 -28.46 -9.71
N LEU A 113 -61.89 -27.29 -10.14
CA LEU A 113 -62.54 -26.01 -9.88
C LEU A 113 -63.60 -25.70 -10.94
N GLU A 114 -64.78 -25.29 -10.48
CA GLU A 114 -65.89 -24.85 -11.34
C GLU A 114 -66.22 -23.39 -11.08
N LYS A 115 -66.61 -22.66 -12.13
CA LYS A 115 -67.08 -21.27 -12.00
C LYS A 115 -68.40 -21.27 -11.25
N VAL A 116 -68.50 -20.47 -10.20
CA VAL A 116 -69.71 -20.35 -9.39
C VAL A 116 -70.23 -18.91 -9.38
N PRO A 117 -71.56 -18.70 -9.40
CA PRO A 117 -72.10 -17.39 -9.08
C PRO A 117 -71.78 -17.08 -7.62
N TYR A 118 -71.07 -15.97 -7.38
CA TYR A 118 -70.62 -15.57 -6.05
C TYR A 118 -70.89 -14.08 -5.86
N PHE A 119 -71.65 -13.72 -4.83
CA PHE A 119 -71.93 -12.32 -4.50
C PHE A 119 -70.76 -11.71 -3.74
N VAL A 120 -70.20 -10.61 -4.27
CA VAL A 120 -69.09 -9.88 -3.64
C VAL A 120 -69.55 -8.48 -3.31
N GLU A 121 -69.48 -8.12 -2.03
CA GLU A 121 -69.77 -6.77 -1.56
C GLU A 121 -68.53 -5.90 -1.74
N ASN A 122 -68.52 -5.04 -2.77
CA ASN A 122 -67.36 -4.21 -3.16
C ASN A 122 -67.15 -3.03 -2.19
N LYS A 123 -66.69 -3.31 -0.97
CA LYS A 123 -66.41 -2.28 0.07
C LYS A 123 -65.16 -1.47 -0.23
N ILE A 124 -64.16 -2.09 -0.85
CA ILE A 124 -62.92 -1.46 -1.29
C ILE A 124 -62.90 -1.46 -2.81
N ALA A 125 -62.46 -0.35 -3.43
CA ALA A 125 -62.29 -0.25 -4.87
C ALA A 125 -61.18 -1.19 -5.36
N THR A 126 -61.47 -1.98 -6.39
CA THR A 126 -60.54 -2.94 -7.00
C THR A 126 -60.73 -3.00 -8.50
N LYS A 127 -59.76 -3.59 -9.21
CA LYS A 127 -59.99 -4.00 -10.60
C LYS A 127 -61.04 -5.11 -10.72
N GLU A 128 -61.55 -5.28 -11.94
CA GLU A 128 -62.66 -6.19 -12.23
C GLU A 128 -62.31 -7.66 -11.95
N ILE A 129 -63.24 -8.37 -11.30
CA ILE A 129 -63.19 -9.81 -11.07
C ILE A 129 -63.79 -10.50 -12.31
N ARG A 130 -63.02 -11.36 -12.96
CA ARG A 130 -63.42 -12.10 -14.16
C ARG A 130 -64.26 -13.32 -13.82
N ALA A 131 -63.86 -14.06 -12.78
CA ALA A 131 -64.56 -15.26 -12.32
C ALA A 131 -64.15 -15.65 -10.90
N ILE A 132 -65.06 -16.30 -10.17
CA ILE A 132 -64.77 -16.95 -8.90
C ILE A 132 -65.04 -18.45 -9.07
N TYR A 133 -64.11 -19.26 -8.55
CA TYR A 133 -64.15 -20.71 -8.67
C TYR A 133 -64.17 -21.37 -7.30
N LYS A 134 -64.89 -22.49 -7.21
CA LYS A 134 -64.89 -23.40 -6.06
C LYS A 134 -64.70 -24.84 -6.54
N SER A 135 -64.09 -25.67 -5.70
CA SER A 135 -63.90 -27.08 -6.03
C SER A 135 -65.21 -27.86 -5.90
N SER A 136 -65.46 -28.77 -6.83
CA SER A 136 -66.51 -29.79 -6.69
C SER A 136 -66.12 -30.93 -5.74
N ASN A 137 -64.84 -31.05 -5.38
CA ASN A 137 -64.34 -32.03 -4.42
C ASN A 137 -64.50 -31.53 -2.97
N PRO A 138 -65.25 -32.24 -2.10
CA PRO A 138 -65.44 -31.85 -0.70
C PRO A 138 -64.15 -31.70 0.12
N ALA A 139 -63.06 -32.38 -0.26
CA ALA A 139 -61.75 -32.26 0.39
C ALA A 139 -61.16 -30.84 0.26
N PHE A 140 -61.54 -30.09 -0.78
CA PHE A 140 -61.05 -28.74 -1.04
C PHE A 140 -62.13 -27.67 -0.79
N LYS A 141 -63.16 -27.97 0.02
CA LYS A 141 -64.28 -27.05 0.32
C LYS A 141 -63.86 -25.68 0.90
N ARG A 142 -62.66 -25.60 1.47
CA ARG A 142 -62.08 -24.38 2.05
C ARG A 142 -61.38 -23.49 1.01
N LEU A 143 -61.18 -23.98 -0.22
CA LEU A 143 -60.50 -23.28 -1.31
C LEU A 143 -61.48 -22.43 -2.13
N VAL A 144 -61.15 -21.16 -2.29
CA VAL A 144 -61.77 -20.22 -3.22
C VAL A 144 -60.68 -19.68 -4.13
N VAL A 145 -60.91 -19.68 -5.44
CA VAL A 145 -59.97 -19.08 -6.40
C VAL A 145 -60.66 -17.93 -7.11
N VAL A 146 -60.03 -16.76 -7.12
CA VAL A 146 -60.54 -15.54 -7.74
C VAL A 146 -59.65 -15.17 -8.91
N ASP A 147 -60.20 -15.11 -10.12
CA ASP A 147 -59.52 -14.58 -11.30
C ASP A 147 -59.95 -13.13 -11.56
N LYS A 148 -58.99 -12.23 -11.75
CA LYS A 148 -59.22 -10.79 -11.93
C LYS A 148 -58.31 -10.18 -12.99
N GLU A 149 -58.57 -8.94 -13.37
CA GLU A 149 -57.62 -8.15 -14.15
C GLU A 149 -56.39 -7.76 -13.34
N ASN A 150 -55.19 -7.73 -13.94
CA ASN A 150 -53.95 -7.43 -13.23
C ASN A 150 -53.95 -6.03 -12.61
N GLY A 151 -53.86 -5.94 -11.29
CA GLY A 151 -53.85 -4.68 -10.52
C GLY A 151 -52.65 -4.50 -9.60
N GLY A 152 -51.77 -5.50 -9.51
CA GLY A 152 -50.69 -5.55 -8.54
C GLY A 152 -51.13 -6.15 -7.21
N LYS A 153 -50.15 -6.48 -6.36
CA LYS A 153 -50.36 -7.20 -5.09
C LYS A 153 -51.37 -6.51 -4.16
N ALA A 154 -51.28 -5.20 -3.97
CA ALA A 154 -52.20 -4.44 -3.11
C ALA A 154 -53.67 -4.54 -3.58
N ASP A 155 -53.91 -4.41 -4.89
CA ASP A 155 -55.25 -4.53 -5.49
C ASP A 155 -55.78 -5.98 -5.39
N ALA A 156 -54.92 -6.98 -5.62
CA ALA A 156 -55.27 -8.39 -5.45
C ALA A 156 -55.63 -8.73 -3.99
N LEU A 157 -54.91 -8.19 -3.01
CA LEU A 157 -55.25 -8.31 -1.59
C LEU A 157 -56.58 -7.64 -1.27
N ASN A 158 -56.87 -6.46 -1.85
CA ASN A 158 -58.16 -5.78 -1.69
C ASN A 158 -59.33 -6.60 -2.25
N VAL A 159 -59.15 -7.29 -3.39
CA VAL A 159 -60.14 -8.25 -3.89
C VAL A 159 -60.35 -9.38 -2.89
N GLY A 160 -59.27 -9.93 -2.33
CA GLY A 160 -59.33 -10.93 -1.27
C GLY A 160 -60.10 -10.44 -0.03
N ILE A 161 -59.93 -9.17 0.37
CA ILE A 161 -60.66 -8.57 1.50
C ILE A 161 -62.16 -8.51 1.22
N ASN A 162 -62.57 -8.07 0.02
CA ASN A 162 -63.98 -8.03 -0.38
C ASN A 162 -64.64 -9.42 -0.40
N VAL A 163 -63.89 -10.45 -0.82
CA VAL A 163 -64.39 -11.84 -0.95
C VAL A 163 -64.37 -12.60 0.40
N SER A 164 -63.45 -12.26 1.29
CA SER A 164 -63.24 -12.98 2.56
C SER A 164 -64.49 -13.05 3.46
N THR A 165 -64.61 -14.13 4.25
CA THR A 165 -65.67 -14.28 5.26
C THR A 165 -65.18 -14.27 6.71
N GLY A 166 -63.88 -14.36 6.94
CA GLY A 166 -63.25 -14.38 8.25
C GLY A 166 -63.24 -13.03 8.97
N GLU A 167 -63.09 -13.08 10.30
CA GLU A 167 -62.91 -11.91 11.16
C GLU A 167 -61.49 -11.34 11.04
N TYR A 168 -60.54 -12.23 10.79
CA TYR A 168 -59.13 -11.92 10.64
C TYR A 168 -58.62 -12.35 9.26
N LEU A 169 -57.78 -11.50 8.67
CA LEU A 169 -57.20 -11.67 7.35
C LEU A 169 -55.76 -12.14 7.50
N VAL A 170 -55.41 -13.26 6.88
CA VAL A 170 -54.03 -13.76 6.84
C VAL A 170 -53.46 -13.50 5.46
N CYS A 171 -52.56 -12.53 5.34
CA CYS A 171 -51.95 -12.18 4.06
C CYS A 171 -50.62 -12.93 3.93
N ILE A 172 -50.45 -13.65 2.82
CA ILE A 172 -49.23 -14.41 2.51
C ILE A 172 -48.81 -14.18 1.05
N ASP A 173 -47.51 -14.25 0.77
CA ASP A 173 -47.04 -14.47 -0.59
C ASP A 173 -47.25 -15.95 -0.98
N VAL A 174 -47.78 -16.20 -2.18
CA VAL A 174 -48.11 -17.57 -2.63
C VAL A 174 -46.87 -18.45 -2.80
N ASP A 175 -45.66 -17.88 -2.87
CA ASP A 175 -44.38 -18.60 -2.98
C ASP A 175 -43.76 -18.95 -1.61
N CYS A 176 -44.46 -18.68 -0.51
CA CYS A 176 -44.01 -19.01 0.84
C CYS A 176 -44.54 -20.37 1.32
N ILE A 177 -43.75 -21.04 2.16
CA ILE A 177 -44.10 -22.30 2.81
C ILE A 177 -44.39 -22.02 4.29
N LEU A 178 -45.59 -22.36 4.76
CA LEU A 178 -45.99 -22.16 6.14
C LEU A 178 -45.81 -23.43 6.97
N GLU A 179 -45.49 -23.24 8.26
CA GLU A 179 -45.61 -24.32 9.24
C GLU A 179 -47.08 -24.72 9.40
N GLN A 180 -47.35 -26.02 9.58
CA GLN A 180 -48.74 -26.52 9.59
C GLN A 180 -49.58 -25.96 10.74
N ASP A 181 -48.94 -25.60 11.85
CA ASP A 181 -49.56 -25.02 13.04
C ASP A 181 -49.45 -23.48 13.09
N ALA A 182 -49.05 -22.84 11.98
CA ALA A 182 -48.79 -21.39 11.94
C ALA A 182 -50.02 -20.55 12.33
N ILE A 183 -51.21 -20.93 11.84
CA ILE A 183 -52.45 -20.21 12.15
C ILE A 183 -52.84 -20.40 13.63
N LEU A 184 -52.64 -21.60 14.21
CA LEU A 184 -52.88 -21.84 15.64
C LEU A 184 -52.03 -20.91 16.50
N LYS A 185 -50.73 -20.81 16.22
CA LYS A 185 -49.81 -19.95 16.98
C LYS A 185 -50.15 -18.46 16.82
N LEU A 186 -50.53 -18.02 15.63
CA LEU A 186 -50.91 -16.62 15.37
C LEU A 186 -52.30 -16.24 15.86
N SER A 187 -53.21 -17.21 16.07
CA SER A 187 -54.53 -16.93 16.63
C SER A 187 -54.47 -16.55 18.11
N LYS A 188 -53.47 -17.07 18.84
CA LYS A 188 -53.34 -16.91 20.29
C LYS A 188 -53.35 -15.45 20.77
N PRO A 189 -52.57 -14.51 20.21
CA PRO A 189 -52.62 -13.10 20.64
C PRO A 189 -54.02 -12.46 20.54
N PHE A 190 -54.83 -12.85 19.55
CA PHE A 190 -56.20 -12.34 19.38
C PHE A 190 -57.19 -12.94 20.38
N MET A 191 -56.85 -14.09 20.98
CA MET A 191 -57.66 -14.76 22.00
C MET A 191 -57.25 -14.39 23.43
N ASP A 192 -55.95 -14.21 23.68
CA ASP A 192 -55.40 -13.95 25.02
C ASP A 192 -55.64 -12.51 25.50
N THR A 193 -55.77 -11.55 24.57
CA THR A 193 -55.85 -10.12 24.91
C THR A 193 -57.30 -9.71 25.13
N THR A 194 -57.63 -9.25 26.34
CA THR A 194 -59.01 -8.91 26.74
C THR A 194 -59.24 -7.41 26.96
N ASP A 195 -58.19 -6.65 27.30
CA ASP A 195 -58.23 -5.22 27.59
C ASP A 195 -58.02 -4.33 26.35
N LYS A 196 -57.47 -4.89 25.28
CA LYS A 196 -57.14 -4.19 24.04
C LYS A 196 -57.44 -5.02 22.82
N ARG A 197 -57.70 -4.34 21.70
CA ARG A 197 -57.87 -5.00 20.41
C ARG A 197 -56.53 -5.24 19.72
N VAL A 198 -56.17 -6.49 19.46
CA VAL A 198 -55.04 -6.79 18.57
C VAL A 198 -55.47 -6.50 17.14
N ILE A 199 -54.85 -5.49 16.51
CA ILE A 199 -55.23 -5.08 15.15
C ILE A 199 -54.34 -5.72 14.08
N ALA A 200 -53.14 -6.16 14.45
CA ALA A 200 -52.26 -6.90 13.57
C ALA A 200 -51.27 -7.79 14.35
N CYS A 201 -50.93 -8.95 13.79
CA CYS A 201 -49.97 -9.89 14.34
C CYS A 201 -49.04 -10.46 13.26
N GLY A 202 -47.74 -10.61 13.57
CA GLY A 202 -46.76 -11.20 12.67
C GLY A 202 -45.93 -12.31 13.33
N GLY A 203 -45.39 -13.21 12.51
CA GLY A 203 -44.47 -14.27 12.93
C GLY A 203 -43.05 -14.07 12.38
N VAL A 204 -42.11 -14.92 12.82
CA VAL A 204 -40.75 -14.92 12.29
C VAL A 204 -40.73 -15.60 10.92
N ILE A 205 -40.05 -14.96 9.96
CA ILE A 205 -39.82 -15.50 8.63
C ILE A 205 -38.40 -16.05 8.53
N ARG A 206 -38.24 -17.22 7.91
CA ARG A 206 -36.96 -17.90 7.68
C ARG A 206 -36.73 -18.14 6.19
N LEU A 207 -35.50 -18.53 5.86
CA LEU A 207 -35.07 -18.72 4.48
C LEU A 207 -35.09 -20.20 4.08
N ALA A 208 -35.80 -20.49 3.00
CA ALA A 208 -35.93 -21.84 2.44
C ALA A 208 -34.78 -22.23 1.50
N ASN A 209 -33.85 -21.30 1.17
CA ASN A 209 -32.75 -21.55 0.24
C ASN A 209 -31.96 -22.81 0.64
N ASN A 210 -31.88 -23.78 -0.27
CA ASN A 210 -31.22 -25.08 -0.08
C ASN A 210 -31.80 -25.99 1.01
N CYS A 211 -32.92 -25.63 1.65
CA CYS A 211 -33.64 -26.53 2.53
C CYS A 211 -34.23 -27.70 1.74
N THR A 212 -34.48 -28.82 2.40
CA THR A 212 -35.16 -29.96 1.76
C THR A 212 -36.65 -29.81 2.00
N ILE A 213 -37.39 -29.65 0.90
CA ILE A 213 -38.84 -29.49 0.89
C ILE A 213 -39.46 -30.76 0.32
N LYS A 214 -40.45 -31.31 1.01
CA LYS A 214 -41.26 -32.45 0.54
C LYS A 214 -42.72 -32.15 0.82
N ASP A 215 -43.57 -32.34 -0.19
CA ASP A 215 -45.03 -32.16 -0.09
C ASP A 215 -45.45 -30.81 0.53
N GLY A 216 -44.75 -29.74 0.18
CA GLY A 216 -45.05 -28.39 0.69
C GLY A 216 -44.66 -28.17 2.15
N LYS A 217 -43.77 -28.99 2.72
CA LYS A 217 -43.22 -28.85 4.08
C LYS A 217 -41.70 -28.82 4.07
N VAL A 218 -41.11 -28.03 4.94
CA VAL A 218 -39.66 -28.04 5.18
C VAL A 218 -39.33 -29.22 6.08
N VAL A 219 -38.73 -30.28 5.52
CA VAL A 219 -38.37 -31.50 6.27
C VAL A 219 -36.95 -31.46 6.83
N GLU A 220 -36.07 -30.68 6.20
CA GLU A 220 -34.70 -30.48 6.70
C GLU A 220 -34.25 -29.05 6.42
N VAL A 221 -33.91 -28.33 7.49
CA VAL A 221 -33.39 -26.97 7.40
C VAL A 221 -31.89 -27.00 7.16
N LYS A 222 -31.43 -26.28 6.14
CA LYS A 222 -30.01 -26.20 5.76
C LYS A 222 -29.55 -24.76 5.68
N MET A 223 -28.31 -24.51 6.10
CA MET A 223 -27.67 -23.22 5.88
C MET A 223 -27.47 -22.97 4.37
N PRO A 224 -27.85 -21.78 3.84
CA PRO A 224 -27.66 -21.48 2.42
C PRO A 224 -26.19 -21.62 2.00
N ARG A 225 -25.99 -22.21 0.81
CA ARG A 225 -24.66 -22.38 0.22
C ARG A 225 -24.13 -21.05 -0.32
N SER A 226 -25.00 -20.25 -0.95
CA SER A 226 -24.67 -18.91 -1.39
C SER A 226 -24.38 -18.00 -0.20
N TRP A 227 -23.28 -17.27 -0.27
CA TRP A 227 -22.91 -16.31 0.77
C TRP A 227 -23.95 -15.18 0.89
N LEU A 228 -24.55 -14.72 -0.22
CA LEU A 228 -25.57 -13.66 -0.19
C LEU A 228 -26.85 -14.09 0.52
N ALA A 229 -27.34 -15.31 0.30
CA ALA A 229 -28.49 -15.84 1.05
C ALA A 229 -28.14 -16.08 2.53
N ARG A 230 -26.91 -16.54 2.82
CA ARG A 230 -26.46 -16.76 4.20
C ARG A 230 -26.41 -15.46 5.02
N VAL A 231 -25.92 -14.37 4.46
CA VAL A 231 -25.94 -13.07 5.15
C VAL A 231 -27.37 -12.63 5.47
N GLN A 232 -28.31 -12.89 4.56
CA GLN A 232 -29.72 -12.57 4.79
C GLN A 232 -30.35 -13.41 5.91
N VAL A 233 -29.86 -14.64 6.19
CA VAL A 233 -30.25 -15.37 7.41
C VAL A 233 -29.93 -14.54 8.66
N LEU A 234 -28.72 -13.97 8.73
CA LEU A 234 -28.30 -13.13 9.86
C LEU A 234 -29.10 -11.82 9.93
N GLU A 235 -29.35 -11.18 8.80
CA GLU A 235 -30.22 -10.00 8.70
C GLU A 235 -31.64 -10.31 9.23
N TYR A 236 -32.23 -11.43 8.85
CA TYR A 236 -33.57 -11.83 9.27
C TYR A 236 -33.61 -12.17 10.77
N ILE A 237 -32.59 -12.82 11.31
CA ILE A 237 -32.47 -13.04 12.76
C ILE A 237 -32.45 -11.68 13.50
N ARG A 238 -31.59 -10.74 13.07
CA ARG A 238 -31.53 -9.39 13.67
C ARG A 238 -32.88 -8.67 13.57
N ALA A 239 -33.51 -8.68 12.39
CA ALA A 239 -34.73 -7.94 12.15
C ALA A 239 -35.95 -8.53 12.89
N PHE A 240 -36.18 -9.84 12.81
CA PHE A 240 -37.36 -10.48 13.39
C PHE A 240 -37.22 -10.80 14.87
N ILE A 241 -36.09 -11.37 15.30
CA ILE A 241 -35.90 -11.80 16.70
C ILE A 241 -35.53 -10.64 17.61
N LEU A 242 -34.66 -9.73 17.16
CA LEU A 242 -34.35 -8.54 17.95
C LEU A 242 -35.30 -7.39 17.64
N GLY A 243 -35.30 -6.90 16.41
CA GLY A 243 -36.03 -5.69 16.03
C GLY A 243 -37.54 -5.77 16.30
N ARG A 244 -38.25 -6.69 15.65
CA ARG A 244 -39.72 -6.79 15.76
C ARG A 244 -40.18 -7.12 17.17
N MET A 245 -39.46 -7.96 17.91
CA MET A 245 -39.77 -8.29 19.30
C MET A 245 -39.60 -7.08 20.24
N ALA A 246 -38.50 -6.33 20.10
CA ALA A 246 -38.27 -5.13 20.89
C ALA A 246 -39.33 -4.06 20.60
N TRP A 247 -39.59 -3.80 19.32
CA TRP A 247 -40.58 -2.80 18.89
C TRP A 247 -42.02 -3.21 19.20
N SER A 248 -42.35 -4.50 19.17
CA SER A 248 -43.66 -4.99 19.62
C SER A 248 -43.85 -4.71 21.11
N ARG A 249 -42.87 -5.07 21.95
CA ARG A 249 -42.90 -4.79 23.40
C ARG A 249 -42.95 -3.29 23.71
N ALA A 250 -42.31 -2.46 22.90
CA ALA A 250 -42.29 -1.00 23.07
C ALA A 250 -43.54 -0.29 22.52
N SER A 251 -44.48 -1.02 21.89
CA SER A 251 -45.59 -0.43 21.11
C SER A 251 -45.10 0.51 20.00
N GLY A 252 -43.99 0.17 19.34
CA GLY A 252 -43.42 0.87 18.20
C GLY A 252 -43.28 0.00 16.96
N LEU A 253 -43.95 -1.15 16.89
CA LEU A 253 -43.96 -1.97 15.68
C LEU A 253 -44.81 -1.28 14.60
N ILE A 254 -44.18 -0.93 13.47
CA ILE A 254 -44.85 -0.26 12.34
C ILE A 254 -44.88 -1.09 11.07
N LEU A 255 -44.37 -2.33 11.14
CA LEU A 255 -44.27 -3.22 10.00
C LEU A 255 -44.64 -4.64 10.43
N ILE A 256 -45.64 -5.20 9.77
CA ILE A 256 -45.92 -6.64 9.70
C ILE A 256 -45.53 -7.08 8.30
N SER A 257 -44.80 -8.18 8.18
CA SER A 257 -44.24 -8.56 6.88
C SER A 257 -45.33 -8.94 5.88
N GLY A 258 -45.26 -8.38 4.68
CA GLY A 258 -46.16 -8.73 3.58
C GLY A 258 -46.02 -10.15 3.05
N ALA A 259 -45.02 -10.91 3.50
CA ALA A 259 -44.86 -12.33 3.18
C ALA A 259 -45.68 -13.23 4.10
N PHE A 260 -45.96 -12.81 5.34
CA PHE A 260 -46.86 -13.51 6.26
C PHE A 260 -47.27 -12.61 7.43
N GLY A 261 -48.57 -12.32 7.54
CA GLY A 261 -49.12 -11.50 8.62
C GLY A 261 -50.63 -11.60 8.75
N VAL A 262 -51.15 -11.25 9.93
CA VAL A 262 -52.56 -11.29 10.28
C VAL A 262 -53.07 -9.88 10.60
N PHE A 263 -54.25 -9.53 10.10
CA PHE A 263 -54.88 -8.22 10.30
C PHE A 263 -56.35 -8.35 10.70
N ASP A 264 -56.82 -7.46 11.56
CA ASP A 264 -58.24 -7.35 11.91
C ASP A 264 -59.04 -6.77 10.72
N LYS A 265 -59.96 -7.57 10.17
CA LYS A 265 -60.71 -7.18 8.97
C LYS A 265 -61.51 -5.90 9.15
N LYS A 266 -62.12 -5.69 10.31
CA LYS A 266 -62.96 -4.50 10.56
C LYS A 266 -62.12 -3.24 10.53
N ILE A 267 -60.91 -3.29 11.10
CA ILE A 267 -60.00 -2.13 11.10
C ILE A 267 -59.40 -1.91 9.71
N VAL A 268 -59.05 -2.97 8.98
CA VAL A 268 -58.59 -2.85 7.57
C VAL A 268 -59.65 -2.18 6.69
N LEU A 269 -60.92 -2.59 6.80
CA LEU A 269 -62.04 -1.98 6.08
C LEU A 269 -62.25 -0.52 6.50
N ALA A 270 -62.18 -0.21 7.80
CA ALA A 270 -62.28 1.16 8.30
C ALA A 270 -61.16 2.08 7.79
N CYS A 271 -60.01 1.50 7.43
CA CYS A 271 -58.86 2.20 6.86
C CYS A 271 -58.81 2.18 5.33
N GLY A 272 -59.80 1.57 4.65
CA GLY A 272 -59.91 1.55 3.19
C GLY A 272 -59.08 0.48 2.46
N GLY A 273 -58.64 -0.58 3.14
CA GLY A 273 -57.84 -1.65 2.52
C GLY A 273 -56.35 -1.32 2.36
N TYR A 274 -55.65 -2.00 1.46
CA TYR A 274 -54.27 -1.71 1.05
C TYR A 274 -54.22 -0.55 0.06
N ASP A 275 -53.26 0.37 0.22
CA ASP A 275 -53.02 1.45 -0.73
C ASP A 275 -52.25 0.93 -1.97
N SER A 276 -52.85 1.06 -3.16
CA SER A 276 -52.24 0.61 -4.43
C SER A 276 -51.23 1.61 -5.01
N SER A 277 -51.09 2.80 -4.42
CA SER A 277 -50.15 3.82 -4.86
C SER A 277 -48.73 3.67 -4.27
N THR A 278 -48.57 2.85 -3.23
CA THR A 278 -47.28 2.58 -2.59
C THR A 278 -46.70 1.21 -2.97
N VAL A 279 -45.37 1.12 -2.97
CA VAL A 279 -44.65 -0.15 -3.13
C VAL A 279 -44.33 -0.85 -1.80
N GLY A 280 -44.68 -0.23 -0.66
CA GLY A 280 -44.55 -0.75 0.71
C GLY A 280 -45.90 -0.91 1.38
N GLU A 281 -46.84 -1.58 0.70
CA GLU A 281 -48.25 -1.67 1.05
C GLU A 281 -48.53 -2.27 2.43
N ASP A 282 -47.66 -3.16 2.90
CA ASP A 282 -47.73 -3.83 4.20
C ASP A 282 -47.36 -2.88 5.36
N MET A 283 -46.30 -2.09 5.18
CA MET A 283 -45.87 -1.07 6.15
C MET A 283 -46.89 0.07 6.26
N GLU A 284 -47.35 0.57 5.11
CA GLU A 284 -48.30 1.69 5.05
C GLU A 284 -49.60 1.34 5.75
N LEU A 285 -50.16 0.15 5.47
CA LEU A 285 -51.39 -0.31 6.11
C LEU A 285 -51.26 -0.36 7.63
N VAL A 286 -50.16 -0.91 8.18
CA VAL A 286 -49.95 -0.95 9.63
C VAL A 286 -49.89 0.45 10.22
N VAL A 287 -49.12 1.35 9.62
CA VAL A 287 -49.00 2.75 10.10
C VAL A 287 -50.37 3.45 10.05
N ARG A 288 -51.14 3.25 8.98
CA ARG A 288 -52.47 3.82 8.81
C ARG A 288 -53.50 3.27 9.80
N MET A 289 -53.52 1.96 10.02
CA MET A 289 -54.40 1.32 11.02
C MET A 289 -54.10 1.85 12.42
N ARG A 290 -52.81 1.95 12.79
CA ARG A 290 -52.42 2.53 14.08
C ARG A 290 -52.81 3.99 14.19
N ARG A 291 -52.57 4.79 13.14
CA ARG A 291 -53.00 6.20 13.08
C ARG A 291 -54.51 6.32 13.32
N TYR A 292 -55.32 5.47 12.68
CA TYR A 292 -56.76 5.45 12.87
C TYR A 292 -57.14 5.16 14.33
N MET A 293 -56.51 4.17 14.97
CA MET A 293 -56.77 3.85 16.37
C MET A 293 -56.40 5.00 17.32
N GLU A 294 -55.25 5.65 17.11
CA GLU A 294 -54.82 6.83 17.89
C GLU A 294 -55.74 8.03 17.67
N GLU A 295 -56.19 8.29 16.44
CA GLU A 295 -57.11 9.39 16.12
C GLU A 295 -58.53 9.17 16.66
N LYS A 296 -58.91 7.91 16.90
CA LYS A 296 -60.18 7.50 17.50
C LYS A 296 -60.07 7.19 19.00
N GLU A 297 -58.88 7.33 19.58
CA GLU A 297 -58.60 7.05 21.00
C GLU A 297 -59.02 5.63 21.44
N LEU A 298 -58.90 4.65 20.52
CA LEU A 298 -59.27 3.27 20.77
C LEU A 298 -58.05 2.46 21.26
N PRO A 299 -58.16 1.67 22.34
CA PRO A 299 -57.07 0.84 22.84
C PRO A 299 -56.75 -0.31 21.87
N TYR A 300 -55.48 -0.43 21.49
CA TYR A 300 -55.03 -1.44 20.52
C TYR A 300 -53.62 -1.95 20.83
N ASP A 301 -53.27 -3.08 20.22
CA ASP A 301 -51.90 -3.59 20.16
C ASP A 301 -51.54 -4.16 18.77
N VAL A 302 -50.24 -4.09 18.44
CA VAL A 302 -49.63 -4.71 17.25
C VAL A 302 -48.50 -5.62 17.71
N VAL A 303 -48.63 -6.92 17.44
CA VAL A 303 -47.82 -7.95 18.10
C VAL A 303 -46.94 -8.70 17.11
N SER A 304 -45.73 -9.07 17.52
CA SER A 304 -44.91 -10.05 16.81
C SER A 304 -44.61 -11.22 17.75
N ILE A 305 -44.74 -12.44 17.25
CA ILE A 305 -44.34 -13.66 17.98
C ILE A 305 -43.00 -14.19 17.44
N PRO A 306 -42.15 -14.80 18.28
CA PRO A 306 -40.80 -15.20 17.91
C PRO A 306 -40.72 -16.61 17.28
N ASP A 307 -41.85 -17.25 17.01
CA ASP A 307 -41.91 -18.57 16.35
C ASP A 307 -41.65 -18.45 14.85
N PRO A 308 -40.83 -19.35 14.26
CA PRO A 308 -40.59 -19.40 12.82
C PRO A 308 -41.80 -20.06 12.12
N LEU A 309 -42.65 -19.26 11.51
CA LEU A 309 -43.93 -19.74 10.97
C LEU A 309 -44.00 -19.77 9.44
N CYS A 310 -43.08 -19.08 8.77
CA CYS A 310 -43.07 -18.92 7.32
C CYS A 310 -41.66 -19.01 6.76
N TRP A 311 -41.52 -19.66 5.62
CA TRP A 311 -40.27 -19.87 4.89
C TRP A 311 -40.36 -19.29 3.48
N THR A 312 -39.40 -18.44 3.11
CA THR A 312 -39.35 -17.75 1.81
C THR A 312 -37.98 -17.91 1.12
N GLU A 313 -37.91 -17.71 -0.18
CA GLU A 313 -36.64 -17.67 -0.92
C GLU A 313 -36.01 -16.28 -0.84
N ALA A 314 -34.74 -16.19 -0.43
CA ALA A 314 -33.96 -14.95 -0.51
C ALA A 314 -33.20 -14.84 -1.84
N PRO A 315 -32.98 -13.61 -2.37
CA PRO A 315 -32.17 -13.41 -3.55
C PRO A 315 -30.73 -13.91 -3.38
N GLU A 316 -30.29 -14.78 -4.30
CA GLU A 316 -28.89 -15.24 -4.39
C GLU A 316 -28.06 -14.46 -5.42
N SER A 317 -28.71 -13.61 -6.24
CA SER A 317 -28.06 -12.72 -7.21
C SER A 317 -28.00 -11.29 -6.67
N LYS A 318 -26.84 -10.66 -6.85
CA LYS A 318 -26.60 -9.27 -6.46
C LYS A 318 -27.61 -8.30 -7.09
N ASP A 319 -27.95 -8.48 -8.36
CA ASP A 319 -28.83 -7.54 -9.09
C ASP A 319 -30.29 -7.66 -8.62
N ILE A 320 -30.72 -8.87 -8.22
CA ILE A 320 -32.04 -9.10 -7.64
C ILE A 320 -32.09 -8.51 -6.22
N LEU A 321 -31.04 -8.74 -5.41
CA LEU A 321 -30.91 -8.18 -4.07
C LEU A 321 -30.97 -6.64 -4.10
N MET A 322 -30.24 -6.01 -5.01
CA MET A 322 -30.24 -4.54 -5.16
C MET A 322 -31.63 -3.99 -5.50
N ARG A 323 -32.37 -4.64 -6.41
CA ARG A 323 -33.75 -4.25 -6.75
C ARG A 323 -34.71 -4.41 -5.55
N GLN A 324 -34.54 -5.49 -4.78
CA GLN A 324 -35.34 -5.73 -3.57
C GLN A 324 -35.09 -4.65 -2.51
N ARG A 325 -33.82 -4.37 -2.17
CA ARG A 325 -33.47 -3.36 -1.15
C ARG A 325 -33.86 -1.94 -1.58
N ASN A 326 -33.74 -1.62 -2.86
CA ASN A 326 -34.25 -0.37 -3.42
C ASN A 326 -35.77 -0.22 -3.21
N ARG A 327 -36.57 -1.27 -3.48
CA ARG A 327 -38.02 -1.26 -3.21
C ARG A 327 -38.33 -1.05 -1.73
N TRP A 328 -37.65 -1.76 -0.84
CA TRP A 328 -37.86 -1.64 0.60
C TRP A 328 -37.57 -0.22 1.12
N MET A 329 -36.48 0.39 0.65
CA MET A 329 -36.16 1.77 0.97
C MET A 329 -37.26 2.72 0.46
N ARG A 330 -37.70 2.60 -0.79
CA ARG A 330 -38.79 3.43 -1.34
C ARG A 330 -40.10 3.29 -0.57
N GLY A 331 -40.52 2.07 -0.25
CA GLY A 331 -41.73 1.83 0.54
C GLY A 331 -41.65 2.43 1.94
N THR A 332 -40.47 2.36 2.58
CA THR A 332 -40.20 3.02 3.87
C THR A 332 -40.30 4.55 3.73
N MET A 333 -39.71 5.12 2.68
CA MET A 333 -39.76 6.55 2.41
C MET A 333 -41.19 7.04 2.14
N GLU A 334 -41.93 6.36 1.27
CA GLU A 334 -43.33 6.65 0.95
C GLU A 334 -44.19 6.65 2.21
N THR A 335 -44.09 5.60 3.03
CA THR A 335 -44.87 5.47 4.26
C THR A 335 -44.56 6.60 5.25
N LEU A 336 -43.28 6.81 5.58
CA LEU A 336 -42.90 7.84 6.55
C LEU A 336 -43.27 9.26 6.05
N TRP A 337 -43.16 9.50 4.75
CA TRP A 337 -43.48 10.81 4.16
C TRP A 337 -44.99 11.07 4.11
N SER A 338 -45.79 10.07 3.73
CA SER A 338 -47.26 10.13 3.75
C SER A 338 -47.81 10.37 5.17
N HIS A 339 -47.14 9.81 6.18
CA HIS A 339 -47.51 9.93 7.59
C HIS A 339 -46.66 10.94 8.39
N ARG A 340 -45.92 11.84 7.72
CA ARG A 340 -44.97 12.77 8.36
C ARG A 340 -45.54 13.64 9.48
N LYS A 341 -46.86 13.92 9.46
CA LYS A 341 -47.56 14.69 10.51
C LYS A 341 -47.59 13.98 11.88
N MET A 342 -47.32 12.68 11.90
CA MET A 342 -47.23 11.88 13.13
C MET A 342 -45.84 11.93 13.76
N ILE A 343 -44.79 12.26 12.99
CA ILE A 343 -43.40 12.27 13.46
C ILE A 343 -43.20 13.45 14.43
N PHE A 344 -42.64 13.18 15.61
CA PHE A 344 -42.48 14.12 16.72
C PHE A 344 -43.79 14.73 17.24
N ASN A 345 -44.92 14.05 17.01
CA ASN A 345 -46.22 14.52 17.45
C ASN A 345 -46.72 13.72 18.66
N LYS A 346 -46.83 14.41 19.80
CA LYS A 346 -47.27 13.83 21.08
C LYS A 346 -48.67 13.22 21.04
N LYS A 347 -49.55 13.65 20.12
CA LYS A 347 -50.90 13.09 19.96
C LYS A 347 -50.88 11.58 19.66
N TYR A 348 -49.83 11.10 19.00
CA TYR A 348 -49.69 9.69 18.62
C TYR A 348 -48.80 8.90 19.61
N GLY A 349 -48.66 9.39 20.85
CA GLY A 349 -47.97 8.71 21.95
C GLY A 349 -46.56 8.22 21.62
N LYS A 350 -46.25 6.98 21.99
CA LYS A 350 -44.93 6.33 21.74
C LYS A 350 -44.65 6.18 20.24
N MET A 351 -45.69 6.00 19.43
CA MET A 351 -45.54 5.87 17.98
C MET A 351 -45.01 7.17 17.37
N GLY A 352 -45.60 8.31 17.73
CA GLY A 352 -45.20 9.63 17.22
C GLY A 352 -43.90 10.17 17.81
N MET A 353 -43.61 9.88 19.08
CA MET A 353 -42.47 10.46 19.80
C MET A 353 -41.20 9.59 19.83
N LEU A 354 -41.30 8.28 19.62
CA LEU A 354 -40.16 7.36 19.69
C LEU A 354 -40.01 6.54 18.42
N SER A 355 -41.07 5.82 18.02
CA SER A 355 -41.01 4.88 16.90
C SER A 355 -40.74 5.58 15.58
N LEU A 356 -41.65 6.45 15.12
CA LEU A 356 -41.50 7.11 13.82
C LEU A 356 -40.24 7.99 13.74
N PRO A 357 -39.83 8.72 14.80
CA PRO A 357 -38.54 9.39 14.84
C PRO A 357 -37.32 8.46 14.65
N TYR A 358 -37.30 7.28 15.28
CA TYR A 358 -36.24 6.30 15.06
C TYR A 358 -36.16 5.88 13.59
N TRP A 359 -37.30 5.48 13.01
CA TRP A 359 -37.38 5.05 11.62
C TRP A 359 -37.00 6.19 10.66
N PHE A 360 -37.30 7.44 10.99
CA PHE A 360 -36.88 8.59 10.20
C PHE A 360 -35.37 8.86 10.30
N LEU A 361 -34.78 8.86 11.50
CA LEU A 361 -33.38 9.23 11.70
C LEU A 361 -32.38 8.13 11.33
N PHE A 362 -32.72 6.86 11.60
CA PHE A 362 -31.78 5.74 11.50
C PHE A 362 -32.07 4.79 10.33
N GLU A 363 -33.32 4.59 9.95
CA GLU A 363 -33.67 3.71 8.82
C GLU A 363 -33.78 4.52 7.51
N PHE A 364 -34.51 5.64 7.52
CA PHE A 364 -34.63 6.53 6.36
C PHE A 364 -33.33 7.30 6.11
N LEU A 365 -32.86 8.12 7.08
CA LEU A 365 -31.69 8.99 6.86
C LEU A 365 -30.34 8.25 6.97
N GLY A 366 -30.30 7.09 7.62
CA GLY A 366 -29.06 6.36 7.89
C GLY A 366 -28.19 6.07 6.66
N PRO A 367 -28.75 5.52 5.56
CA PRO A 367 -27.96 5.27 4.36
C PRO A 367 -27.34 6.52 3.72
N LEU A 368 -27.98 7.70 3.85
CA LEU A 368 -27.42 8.96 3.36
C LEU A 368 -26.27 9.43 4.26
N VAL A 369 -26.45 9.39 5.58
CA VAL A 369 -25.41 9.75 6.55
C VAL A 369 -24.18 8.88 6.34
N GLU A 370 -24.36 7.56 6.23
CA GLU A 370 -23.26 6.63 6.00
C GLU A 370 -22.56 6.87 4.65
N PHE A 371 -23.33 7.09 3.58
CA PHE A 371 -22.78 7.38 2.26
C PHE A 371 -21.95 8.67 2.25
N THR A 372 -22.45 9.74 2.89
CA THR A 372 -21.69 10.99 3.07
C THR A 372 -20.42 10.75 3.90
N GLY A 373 -20.47 9.88 4.91
CA GLY A 373 -19.29 9.47 5.67
C GLY A 373 -18.21 8.84 4.79
N TYR A 374 -18.58 7.94 3.86
CA TYR A 374 -17.62 7.39 2.90
C TYR A 374 -17.01 8.48 2.00
N VAL A 375 -17.82 9.42 1.50
CA VAL A 375 -17.33 10.53 0.65
C VAL A 375 -16.35 11.41 1.44
N LEU A 376 -16.71 11.79 2.67
CA LEU A 376 -15.86 12.64 3.52
C LEU A 376 -14.56 11.94 3.92
N PHE A 377 -14.58 10.62 4.17
CA PHE A 377 -13.37 9.84 4.39
C PHE A 377 -12.38 9.99 3.23
N PHE A 378 -12.84 9.84 1.98
CA PHE A 378 -11.96 10.02 0.81
C PHE A 378 -11.47 11.46 0.67
N VAL A 379 -12.30 12.46 0.95
CA VAL A 379 -11.88 13.87 0.94
C VAL A 379 -10.80 14.13 2.00
N PHE A 380 -11.01 13.69 3.24
CA PHE A 380 -10.03 13.85 4.32
C PHE A 380 -8.73 13.10 4.06
N LEU A 381 -8.84 11.95 3.39
CA LEU A 381 -7.69 11.18 2.97
C LEU A 381 -6.83 11.92 1.95
N LEU A 382 -7.46 12.51 0.93
CA LEU A 382 -6.77 13.32 -0.09
C LEU A 382 -6.15 14.58 0.52
N LEU A 383 -6.80 15.18 1.51
CA LEU A 383 -6.28 16.35 2.24
C LEU A 383 -5.18 16.00 3.26
N GLY A 384 -4.96 14.71 3.57
CA GLY A 384 -3.96 14.27 4.53
C GLY A 384 -4.27 14.66 5.99
N VAL A 385 -5.55 14.91 6.32
CA VAL A 385 -5.98 15.38 7.65
C VAL A 385 -6.48 14.26 8.58
N ILE A 386 -6.38 12.99 8.16
CA ILE A 386 -6.83 11.84 8.95
C ILE A 386 -5.81 11.53 10.05
N ASP A 387 -6.28 11.57 11.30
CA ASP A 387 -5.59 10.91 12.41
C ASP A 387 -5.85 9.40 12.35
N TRP A 388 -4.83 8.65 11.91
CA TRP A 388 -4.93 7.20 11.73
C TRP A 388 -5.15 6.43 13.03
N GLN A 389 -4.63 6.92 14.16
CA GLN A 389 -4.80 6.24 15.43
C GLN A 389 -6.26 6.32 15.87
N ILE A 390 -6.84 7.53 15.85
CA ILE A 390 -8.26 7.75 16.20
C ILE A 390 -9.16 6.99 15.22
N PHE A 391 -8.88 7.07 13.92
CA PHE A 391 -9.66 6.36 12.90
C PHE A 391 -9.69 4.85 13.14
N LEU A 392 -8.53 4.22 13.37
CA LEU A 392 -8.45 2.77 13.57
C LEU A 392 -9.13 2.33 14.87
N VAL A 393 -9.04 3.13 15.94
CA VAL A 393 -9.74 2.86 17.20
C VAL A 393 -11.26 2.93 17.01
N LEU A 394 -11.77 3.98 16.40
CA LEU A 394 -13.21 4.14 16.15
C LEU A 394 -13.75 3.09 15.18
N LEU A 395 -13.03 2.78 14.11
CA LEU A 395 -13.39 1.72 13.17
C LEU A 395 -13.46 0.37 13.90
N SER A 396 -12.46 0.04 14.72
CA SER A 396 -12.43 -1.20 15.49
C SER A 396 -13.59 -1.29 16.48
N LEU A 397 -13.93 -0.18 17.14
CA LEU A 397 -15.08 -0.11 18.05
C LEU A 397 -16.40 -0.39 17.32
N VAL A 398 -16.65 0.30 16.20
CA VAL A 398 -17.90 0.14 15.42
C VAL A 398 -18.03 -1.28 14.88
N LEU A 399 -16.96 -1.84 14.32
CA LEU A 399 -16.94 -3.22 13.82
C LEU A 399 -17.17 -4.23 14.95
N SER A 400 -16.52 -4.02 16.11
CA SER A 400 -16.68 -4.90 17.27
C SER A 400 -18.11 -4.87 17.80
N VAL A 401 -18.74 -3.69 17.89
CA VAL A 401 -20.14 -3.60 18.35
C VAL A 401 -21.10 -4.23 17.34
N GLY A 402 -20.92 -4.00 16.03
CA GLY A 402 -21.75 -4.63 15.00
C GLY A 402 -21.65 -6.15 14.99
N PHE A 403 -20.42 -6.67 15.17
CA PHE A 403 -20.17 -8.09 15.34
C PHE A 403 -20.85 -8.64 16.61
N LEU A 404 -20.63 -8.00 17.78
CA LEU A 404 -21.24 -8.41 19.05
C LEU A 404 -22.77 -8.38 18.99
N PHE A 405 -23.37 -7.39 18.35
CA PHE A 405 -24.81 -7.31 18.16
C PHE A 405 -25.34 -8.49 17.33
N SER A 406 -24.61 -8.88 16.29
CA SER A 406 -24.93 -10.05 15.46
C SER A 406 -24.79 -11.36 16.23
N ILE A 407 -23.73 -11.52 17.03
CA ILE A 407 -23.56 -12.67 17.93
C ILE A 407 -24.69 -12.72 18.95
N TYR A 408 -25.03 -11.60 19.56
CA TYR A 408 -26.14 -11.50 20.49
C TYR A 408 -27.46 -11.92 19.83
N ALA A 409 -27.73 -11.47 18.61
CA ALA A 409 -28.92 -11.88 17.86
C ALA A 409 -28.99 -13.41 17.67
N ILE A 410 -27.87 -14.05 17.31
CA ILE A 410 -27.78 -15.51 17.20
C ILE A 410 -28.05 -16.17 18.56
N LEU A 411 -27.47 -15.66 19.64
CA LEU A 411 -27.69 -16.21 20.99
C LEU A 411 -29.15 -16.08 21.44
N VAL A 412 -29.80 -14.94 21.22
CA VAL A 412 -31.22 -14.76 21.53
C VAL A 412 -32.09 -15.69 20.67
N ASP A 413 -31.73 -15.91 19.41
CA ASP A 413 -32.41 -16.87 18.54
C ASP A 413 -32.36 -18.31 19.09
N LEU A 414 -31.18 -18.73 19.57
CA LEU A 414 -31.02 -20.01 20.27
C LEU A 414 -31.91 -20.10 21.52
N THR A 415 -32.08 -19.00 22.25
CA THR A 415 -32.99 -18.96 23.40
C THR A 415 -34.46 -18.90 23.01
N SER A 416 -34.82 -18.62 21.76
CA SER A 416 -36.20 -18.61 21.27
C SER A 416 -36.58 -19.97 20.66
N TYR A 417 -36.11 -20.25 19.45
CA TYR A 417 -36.42 -21.46 18.71
C TYR A 417 -35.21 -21.81 17.84
N GLN A 418 -34.44 -22.83 18.21
CA GLN A 418 -33.19 -23.17 17.54
C GLN A 418 -33.45 -23.87 16.21
N VAL A 419 -33.43 -23.09 15.12
CA VAL A 419 -33.64 -23.58 13.76
C VAL A 419 -32.35 -24.18 13.15
N TYR A 420 -31.20 -23.55 13.37
CA TYR A 420 -29.89 -24.03 12.89
C TYR A 420 -29.12 -24.69 14.05
N SER A 421 -29.19 -26.01 14.14
CA SER A 421 -28.75 -26.76 15.34
C SER A 421 -27.33 -27.31 15.27
N ASN A 422 -26.72 -27.39 14.08
CA ASN A 422 -25.39 -28.01 13.94
C ASN A 422 -24.25 -27.01 14.24
N ARG A 423 -23.11 -27.50 14.77
CA ARG A 423 -21.93 -26.67 15.09
C ARG A 423 -21.29 -25.99 13.87
N LYS A 424 -21.51 -26.53 12.67
CA LYS A 424 -20.96 -26.00 11.43
C LYS A 424 -21.68 -24.72 11.02
N ASP A 425 -23.00 -24.71 11.13
CA ASP A 425 -23.89 -23.60 10.79
C ASP A 425 -23.69 -22.44 11.74
N PHE A 426 -23.52 -22.71 13.04
CA PHE A 426 -23.12 -21.68 14.01
C PHE A 426 -21.79 -21.02 13.62
N ARG A 427 -20.74 -21.81 13.34
CA ARG A 427 -19.44 -21.26 12.88
C ARG A 427 -19.57 -20.47 11.59
N LEU A 428 -20.38 -20.94 10.64
CA LEU A 428 -20.64 -20.23 9.40
C LEU A 428 -21.37 -18.90 9.64
N LEU A 429 -22.34 -18.83 10.57
CA LEU A 429 -23.01 -17.57 10.93
C LEU A 429 -22.07 -16.58 11.60
N VAL A 430 -21.21 -17.05 12.53
CA VAL A 430 -20.18 -16.22 13.18
C VAL A 430 -19.21 -15.64 12.15
N LEU A 431 -18.69 -16.46 11.23
CA LEU A 431 -17.83 -15.99 10.14
C LEU A 431 -18.56 -15.04 9.20
N THR A 432 -19.85 -15.28 8.96
CA THR A 432 -20.68 -14.40 8.14
C THR A 432 -20.83 -13.03 8.80
N ALA A 433 -21.09 -12.97 10.11
CA ALA A 433 -21.18 -11.73 10.86
C ALA A 433 -19.88 -10.91 10.84
N LEU A 434 -18.73 -11.58 10.83
CA LEU A 434 -17.43 -10.91 10.75
C LEU A 434 -17.18 -10.27 9.36
N ILE A 435 -17.64 -10.90 8.28
CA ILE A 435 -17.35 -10.50 6.90
C ILE A 435 -18.42 -9.53 6.34
N GLU A 436 -19.67 -9.64 6.82
CA GLU A 436 -20.83 -8.87 6.36
C GLU A 436 -20.59 -7.36 6.23
N PRO A 437 -19.96 -6.67 7.22
CA PRO A 437 -19.76 -5.22 7.17
C PRO A 437 -18.87 -4.75 6.01
N PHE A 438 -17.99 -5.62 5.50
CA PHE A 438 -17.01 -5.24 4.48
C PHE A 438 -17.52 -5.40 3.04
N TYR A 439 -18.60 -6.17 2.82
CA TYR A 439 -19.08 -6.43 1.46
C TYR A 439 -20.61 -6.34 1.30
N PHE A 440 -21.41 -6.93 2.18
CA PHE A 440 -22.86 -6.92 2.02
C PHE A 440 -23.44 -5.58 2.44
N HIS A 441 -23.05 -5.06 3.60
CA HIS A 441 -23.56 -3.80 4.13
C HIS A 441 -23.35 -2.61 3.18
N PRO A 442 -22.14 -2.37 2.60
CA PRO A 442 -21.95 -1.29 1.64
C PRO A 442 -22.81 -1.43 0.37
N LYS A 443 -23.19 -2.66 -0.01
CA LYS A 443 -24.11 -2.90 -1.14
C LYS A 443 -25.55 -2.56 -0.79
N VAL A 444 -25.98 -2.84 0.43
CA VAL A 444 -27.32 -2.48 0.93
C VAL A 444 -27.45 -0.96 1.06
N VAL A 445 -26.42 -0.28 1.60
CA VAL A 445 -26.35 1.18 1.66
C VAL A 445 -26.41 1.78 0.26
N TRP A 446 -25.61 1.27 -0.68
CA TRP A 446 -25.66 1.73 -2.07
C TRP A 446 -27.04 1.49 -2.73
N ALA A 447 -27.66 0.34 -2.52
CA ALA A 447 -29.01 0.06 -3.04
C ALA A 447 -30.06 1.01 -2.45
N SER A 448 -29.90 1.38 -1.17
CA SER A 448 -30.74 2.36 -0.49
C SER A 448 -30.58 3.76 -1.07
N VAL A 449 -29.35 4.21 -1.32
CA VAL A 449 -29.06 5.49 -2.01
C VAL A 449 -29.66 5.51 -3.43
N LEU A 450 -29.63 4.39 -4.15
CA LEU A 450 -30.36 4.27 -5.42
C LEU A 450 -31.88 4.36 -5.22
N GLY A 451 -32.41 3.80 -4.14
CA GLY A 451 -33.82 3.94 -3.75
C GLY A 451 -34.23 5.40 -3.56
N PHE A 452 -33.40 6.20 -2.88
CA PHE A 452 -33.58 7.66 -2.78
C PHE A 452 -33.69 8.32 -4.16
N LYS A 453 -32.74 8.01 -5.05
CA LYS A 453 -32.74 8.55 -6.42
C LYS A 453 -33.99 8.16 -7.20
N ASP A 454 -34.43 6.91 -7.10
CA ASP A 454 -35.58 6.40 -7.85
C ASP A 454 -36.92 6.92 -7.32
N TYR A 455 -37.04 7.15 -6.00
CA TYR A 455 -38.18 7.81 -5.38
C TYR A 455 -38.41 9.20 -5.99
N PHE A 456 -37.37 10.04 -6.05
CA PHE A 456 -37.48 11.39 -6.62
C PHE A 456 -37.69 11.40 -8.15
N LYS A 457 -37.36 10.30 -8.84
CA LYS A 457 -37.62 10.14 -10.28
C LYS A 457 -39.02 9.63 -10.61
N LYS A 458 -39.89 9.37 -9.61
CA LYS A 458 -41.24 8.80 -9.78
C LYS A 458 -41.27 7.53 -10.64
N ASN A 459 -40.25 6.68 -10.56
CA ASN A 459 -40.26 5.42 -11.31
C ASN A 459 -41.09 4.38 -10.55
N HIS A 460 -42.35 4.17 -10.96
CA HIS A 460 -43.27 3.22 -10.32
C HIS A 460 -43.14 1.77 -10.85
N SER A 461 -42.25 1.51 -11.81
CA SER A 461 -42.16 0.17 -12.44
C SER A 461 -41.40 -0.85 -11.57
N TRP A 462 -41.97 -2.06 -11.50
CA TRP A 462 -41.33 -3.23 -10.90
C TRP A 462 -40.65 -4.07 -12.00
N GLY A 463 -39.34 -4.27 -11.89
CA GLY A 463 -38.62 -5.18 -12.80
C GLY A 463 -38.84 -6.65 -12.42
N VAL A 464 -38.85 -7.55 -13.41
CA VAL A 464 -39.09 -9.00 -13.21
C VAL A 464 -38.14 -9.59 -12.16
N MET A 465 -38.68 -10.13 -11.08
CA MET A 465 -37.95 -10.91 -10.08
C MET A 465 -37.98 -12.39 -10.49
N THR A 466 -36.92 -12.87 -11.12
CA THR A 466 -36.77 -14.29 -11.42
C THR A 466 -36.27 -15.05 -10.18
N ARG A 467 -37.10 -15.91 -9.61
CA ARG A 467 -36.76 -16.84 -8.53
C ARG A 467 -36.25 -18.16 -9.11
N GLN A 468 -35.44 -18.93 -8.38
CA GLN A 468 -34.87 -20.18 -8.92
C GLN A 468 -35.80 -21.38 -8.75
N GLY A 469 -36.81 -21.28 -7.88
CA GLY A 469 -37.68 -22.40 -7.54
C GLY A 469 -36.98 -23.42 -6.63
N PHE A 470 -37.77 -24.28 -5.97
CA PHE A 470 -37.28 -25.17 -4.91
C PHE A 470 -36.54 -26.43 -5.42
N SER A 471 -36.41 -26.64 -6.73
CA SER A 471 -35.69 -27.77 -7.33
C SER A 471 -34.38 -27.32 -8.02
N GLN A 472 -33.21 -27.53 -7.39
CA GLN A 472 -31.92 -27.21 -7.99
C GLN A 472 -31.14 -28.47 -8.42
N ASN A 473 -31.05 -28.69 -9.73
CA ASN A 473 -30.00 -29.50 -10.37
C ASN A 473 -29.25 -28.63 -11.38
N THR A 474 -28.03 -28.18 -11.06
CA THR A 474 -27.12 -27.63 -12.08
C THR A 474 -25.67 -28.04 -11.84
N THR A 475 -25.16 -28.88 -12.75
CA THR A 475 -23.74 -29.16 -12.95
C THR A 475 -23.22 -28.30 -14.10
N LYS A 476 -22.18 -27.48 -13.88
CA LYS A 476 -21.41 -26.85 -14.97
C LYS A 476 -20.05 -27.54 -15.11
N LYS A 477 -19.87 -28.31 -16.19
CA LYS A 477 -18.55 -28.75 -16.68
C LYS A 477 -17.97 -27.64 -17.58
N THR A 478 -16.75 -27.18 -17.30
CA THR A 478 -15.92 -26.42 -18.24
C THR A 478 -14.85 -27.34 -18.82
N THR A 479 -14.80 -27.48 -20.14
CA THR A 479 -13.81 -28.28 -20.88
C THR A 479 -12.41 -27.64 -20.85
N ALA A 480 -11.36 -28.46 -20.73
CA ALA A 480 -9.94 -28.04 -20.63
C ALA A 480 -9.48 -27.09 -21.76
N ALA A 481 -10.00 -27.26 -22.99
CA ALA A 481 -9.70 -26.40 -24.13
C ALA A 481 -10.10 -24.92 -23.90
N ARG A 482 -11.17 -24.67 -23.14
CA ARG A 482 -11.62 -23.31 -22.82
C ARG A 482 -10.69 -22.63 -21.82
N SER A 483 -10.15 -23.39 -20.87
CA SER A 483 -9.17 -22.91 -19.89
C SER A 483 -7.84 -22.56 -20.55
N TRP A 484 -7.39 -23.38 -21.50
CA TRP A 484 -6.17 -23.13 -22.28
C TRP A 484 -6.24 -21.85 -23.10
N LYS A 485 -7.30 -21.67 -23.89
CA LYS A 485 -7.50 -20.44 -24.67
C LYS A 485 -7.58 -19.19 -23.79
N HIS A 486 -8.27 -19.29 -22.65
CA HIS A 486 -8.33 -18.20 -21.68
C HIS A 486 -6.95 -17.85 -21.11
N ALA A 487 -6.18 -18.86 -20.70
CA ALA A 487 -4.83 -18.68 -20.17
C ALA A 487 -3.91 -17.98 -21.18
N LEU A 488 -3.94 -18.42 -22.44
CA LEU A 488 -3.15 -17.83 -23.51
C LEU A 488 -3.52 -16.37 -23.75
N TYR A 489 -4.81 -16.08 -24.01
CA TYR A 489 -5.28 -14.75 -24.36
C TYR A 489 -5.14 -13.73 -23.22
N PHE A 490 -5.40 -14.16 -21.98
CA PHE A 490 -5.28 -13.27 -20.83
C PHE A 490 -3.81 -12.90 -20.57
N SER A 491 -2.91 -13.89 -20.60
CA SER A 491 -1.50 -13.67 -20.32
C SER A 491 -0.82 -12.87 -21.43
N SER A 492 -1.17 -13.10 -22.70
CA SER A 492 -0.67 -12.31 -23.84
C SER A 492 -1.20 -10.87 -23.85
N ALA A 493 -2.47 -10.66 -23.48
CA ALA A 493 -3.02 -9.32 -23.33
C ALA A 493 -2.32 -8.53 -22.20
N ALA A 494 -2.05 -9.16 -21.05
CA ALA A 494 -1.30 -8.54 -19.96
C ALA A 494 0.12 -8.16 -20.38
N ALA A 495 0.82 -9.07 -21.08
CA ALA A 495 2.15 -8.84 -21.64
C ALA A 495 2.17 -7.65 -22.63
N LEU A 496 1.20 -7.58 -23.54
CA LEU A 496 1.08 -6.48 -24.50
C LEU A 496 0.86 -5.13 -23.79
N ILE A 497 -0.02 -5.09 -22.79
CA ILE A 497 -0.27 -3.87 -22.00
C ILE A 497 1.02 -3.40 -21.33
N TYR A 498 1.79 -4.31 -20.74
CA TYR A 498 3.08 -3.97 -20.14
C TYR A 498 4.05 -3.37 -21.16
N ILE A 499 4.20 -4.00 -22.34
CA ILE A 499 5.10 -3.49 -23.39
C ILE A 499 4.70 -2.07 -23.81
N VAL A 500 3.42 -1.80 -23.99
CA VAL A 500 2.91 -0.45 -24.32
C VAL A 500 3.23 0.55 -23.21
N LEU A 501 2.94 0.21 -21.94
CA LEU A 501 3.23 1.09 -20.81
C LEU A 501 4.72 1.37 -20.67
N ALA A 502 5.57 0.35 -20.78
CA ALA A 502 7.01 0.50 -20.73
C ALA A 502 7.55 1.36 -21.89
N SER A 503 6.95 1.25 -23.07
CA SER A 503 7.33 2.06 -24.24
C SER A 503 6.93 3.53 -24.06
N ILE A 504 5.74 3.79 -23.49
CA ILE A 504 5.32 5.15 -23.13
C ILE A 504 6.28 5.75 -22.10
N LEU A 505 6.65 4.99 -21.06
CA LEU A 505 7.62 5.44 -20.07
C LEU A 505 8.99 5.74 -20.70
N GLY A 506 9.45 4.92 -21.64
CA GLY A 506 10.68 5.19 -22.40
C GLY A 506 10.62 6.48 -23.24
N ILE A 507 9.47 6.79 -23.84
CA ILE A 507 9.27 8.06 -24.56
C ILE A 507 9.26 9.24 -23.59
N VAL A 508 8.56 9.13 -22.47
CA VAL A 508 8.53 10.16 -21.41
C VAL A 508 9.94 10.41 -20.89
N GLU A 509 10.72 9.36 -20.67
CA GLU A 509 12.12 9.45 -20.26
C GLU A 509 12.97 10.24 -21.25
N VAL A 510 12.85 9.98 -22.56
CA VAL A 510 13.53 10.77 -23.61
C VAL A 510 13.15 12.24 -23.52
N ILE A 511 11.85 12.54 -23.38
CA ILE A 511 11.34 13.92 -23.31
C ILE A 511 11.89 14.64 -22.09
N ILE A 512 11.81 14.03 -20.91
CA ILE A 512 12.31 14.61 -19.65
C ILE A 512 13.81 14.85 -19.77
N ALA A 513 14.58 13.81 -20.09
CA ALA A 513 16.04 13.90 -20.16
C ALA A 513 16.50 14.94 -21.21
N HIS A 514 15.84 15.01 -22.37
CA HIS A 514 16.16 16.03 -23.38
C HIS A 514 15.76 17.45 -22.96
N SER A 515 14.63 17.60 -22.24
CA SER A 515 14.15 18.90 -21.76
C SER A 515 15.05 19.47 -20.67
N GLU A 516 15.56 18.61 -19.80
CA GLU A 516 16.55 18.98 -18.79
C GLU A 516 17.89 19.29 -19.46
N ARG A 517 18.33 18.44 -20.41
CA ARG A 517 19.62 18.55 -21.08
C ARG A 517 19.53 18.12 -22.56
N PRO A 518 19.61 19.09 -23.49
CA PRO A 518 19.55 18.77 -24.91
C PRO A 518 20.69 17.84 -25.34
N PHE A 519 20.34 16.73 -25.96
CA PHE A 519 21.28 15.77 -26.54
C PHE A 519 22.03 16.38 -27.74
N THR A 520 23.33 16.11 -27.82
CA THR A 520 24.18 16.36 -28.98
C THR A 520 23.78 15.51 -30.18
N ASP A 521 23.36 14.25 -29.94
CA ASP A 521 22.77 13.35 -30.92
C ASP A 521 21.42 12.83 -30.43
N ILE A 522 20.38 13.65 -30.63
CA ILE A 522 19.01 13.30 -30.22
C ILE A 522 18.52 12.02 -30.89
N PHE A 523 18.83 11.82 -32.18
CA PHE A 523 18.30 10.70 -32.95
C PHE A 523 18.94 9.38 -32.52
N GLY A 524 20.27 9.34 -32.43
CA GLY A 524 21.01 8.17 -31.97
C GLY A 524 20.69 7.80 -30.53
N THR A 525 20.63 8.79 -29.62
CA THR A 525 20.31 8.57 -28.20
C THR A 525 18.88 8.03 -28.03
N THR A 526 17.91 8.64 -28.72
CA THR A 526 16.49 8.22 -28.66
C THR A 526 16.29 6.81 -29.19
N ILE A 527 16.84 6.48 -30.36
CA ILE A 527 16.71 5.14 -30.94
C ILE A 527 17.36 4.09 -30.06
N THR A 528 18.55 4.39 -29.52
CA THR A 528 19.27 3.47 -28.65
C THR A 528 18.47 3.19 -27.37
N LEU A 529 17.94 4.24 -26.72
CA LEU A 529 17.10 4.08 -25.53
C LEU A 529 15.85 3.25 -25.82
N LEU A 530 15.07 3.62 -26.84
CA LEU A 530 13.82 2.94 -27.17
C LEU A 530 14.06 1.47 -27.56
N THR A 531 15.17 1.18 -28.26
CA THR A 531 15.57 -0.20 -28.59
C THR A 531 15.91 -1.01 -27.33
N ASN A 532 16.66 -0.41 -26.39
CA ASN A 532 17.03 -1.05 -25.13
C ASN A 532 15.82 -1.28 -24.22
N VAL A 533 14.89 -0.32 -24.14
CA VAL A 533 13.63 -0.44 -23.41
C VAL A 533 12.75 -1.51 -24.04
N ALA A 534 12.62 -1.54 -25.37
CA ALA A 534 11.81 -2.53 -26.07
C ALA A 534 12.32 -3.96 -25.82
N ARG A 535 13.62 -4.20 -25.96
CA ARG A 535 14.24 -5.51 -25.68
C ARG A 535 13.99 -5.98 -24.25
N THR A 536 14.26 -5.11 -23.28
CA THR A 536 14.04 -5.41 -21.85
C THR A 536 12.56 -5.70 -21.58
N SER A 537 11.66 -4.92 -22.17
CA SER A 537 10.22 -5.06 -21.98
C SER A 537 9.69 -6.38 -22.54
N VAL A 538 10.14 -6.78 -23.73
CA VAL A 538 9.74 -8.06 -24.32
C VAL A 538 10.20 -9.25 -23.48
N LEU A 539 11.43 -9.21 -22.96
CA LEU A 539 11.96 -10.26 -22.09
C LEU A 539 11.12 -10.39 -20.81
N VAL A 540 10.91 -9.27 -20.10
CA VAL A 540 10.12 -9.22 -18.86
C VAL A 540 8.67 -9.66 -19.11
N ALA A 541 8.06 -9.22 -20.21
CA ALA A 541 6.70 -9.59 -20.59
C ALA A 541 6.56 -11.11 -20.82
N THR A 542 7.56 -11.73 -21.46
CA THR A 542 7.54 -13.15 -21.82
C THR A 542 7.62 -14.04 -20.58
N VAL A 543 8.49 -13.68 -19.62
CA VAL A 543 8.58 -14.39 -18.33
C VAL A 543 7.25 -14.30 -17.57
N GLY A 544 6.67 -13.10 -17.47
CA GLY A 544 5.38 -12.89 -16.82
C GLY A 544 4.24 -13.65 -17.49
N MET A 545 4.22 -13.66 -18.83
CA MET A 545 3.24 -14.40 -19.63
C MET A 545 3.33 -15.90 -19.39
N ALA A 546 4.54 -16.48 -19.39
CA ALA A 546 4.73 -17.92 -19.16
C ALA A 546 4.26 -18.34 -17.77
N LEU A 547 4.62 -17.59 -16.72
CA LEU A 547 4.20 -17.87 -15.35
C LEU A 547 2.67 -17.68 -15.18
N GLY A 548 2.12 -16.58 -15.69
CA GLY A 548 0.68 -16.33 -15.67
C GLY A 548 -0.12 -17.43 -16.36
N PHE A 549 0.34 -17.89 -17.53
CA PHE A 549 -0.25 -18.98 -18.27
C PHE A 549 -0.35 -20.26 -17.42
N VAL A 550 0.76 -20.70 -16.82
CA VAL A 550 0.81 -21.91 -15.99
C VAL A 550 -0.13 -21.79 -14.78
N ILE A 551 -0.14 -20.65 -14.09
CA ILE A 551 -0.97 -20.46 -12.89
C ILE A 551 -2.46 -20.41 -13.26
N ILE A 552 -2.85 -19.83 -14.40
CA ILE A 552 -4.26 -19.83 -14.85
C ILE A 552 -4.75 -21.26 -15.11
N LEU A 553 -3.89 -22.13 -15.64
CA LEU A 553 -4.22 -23.54 -15.86
C LEU A 553 -4.47 -24.30 -14.54
N ILE A 554 -3.75 -23.93 -13.46
CA ILE A 554 -3.92 -24.51 -12.13
C ILE A 554 -5.16 -23.91 -11.43
N HIS A 555 -5.24 -22.57 -11.35
CA HIS A 555 -6.32 -21.86 -10.71
C HIS A 555 -6.56 -20.50 -11.38
N LYS A 556 -7.62 -20.44 -12.19
CA LYS A 556 -7.97 -19.29 -13.05
C LYS A 556 -7.80 -17.92 -12.38
N LYS A 557 -8.48 -17.70 -11.24
CA LYS A 557 -8.48 -16.39 -10.57
C LYS A 557 -7.11 -16.01 -9.99
N SER A 558 -6.35 -16.99 -9.51
CA SER A 558 -5.01 -16.72 -8.97
C SER A 558 -4.03 -16.35 -10.08
N GLY A 559 -4.16 -17.00 -11.24
CA GLY A 559 -3.33 -16.67 -12.40
C GLY A 559 -3.68 -15.31 -13.02
N GLU A 560 -4.97 -14.97 -13.10
CA GLU A 560 -5.41 -13.62 -13.51
C GLU A 560 -4.86 -12.54 -12.56
N LEU A 561 -4.95 -12.78 -11.24
CA LEU A 561 -4.39 -11.87 -10.23
C LEU A 561 -2.87 -11.74 -10.38
N PHE A 562 -2.16 -12.86 -10.49
CA PHE A 562 -0.71 -12.88 -10.65
C PHE A 562 -0.25 -12.07 -11.87
N ALA A 563 -0.86 -12.29 -13.04
CA ALA A 563 -0.44 -11.62 -14.27
C ALA A 563 -0.60 -10.09 -14.17
N ILE A 564 -1.69 -9.58 -13.56
CA ILE A 564 -1.86 -8.14 -13.36
C ILE A 564 -0.89 -7.59 -12.32
N VAL A 565 -0.72 -8.29 -11.19
CA VAL A 565 0.24 -7.88 -10.14
C VAL A 565 1.67 -7.85 -10.69
N TYR A 566 2.05 -8.82 -11.52
CA TYR A 566 3.35 -8.85 -12.17
C TYR A 566 3.56 -7.63 -13.09
N VAL A 567 2.58 -7.31 -13.95
CA VAL A 567 2.63 -6.11 -14.79
C VAL A 567 2.77 -4.84 -13.94
N MET A 568 1.97 -4.71 -12.88
CA MET A 568 2.06 -3.57 -11.97
C MET A 568 3.45 -3.45 -11.35
N LEU A 569 3.98 -4.55 -10.81
CA LEU A 569 5.27 -4.58 -10.15
C LEU A 569 6.40 -4.16 -11.10
N MET A 570 6.38 -4.64 -12.35
CA MET A 570 7.38 -4.27 -13.35
C MET A 570 7.28 -2.80 -13.78
N VAL A 571 6.06 -2.26 -13.93
CA VAL A 571 5.87 -0.83 -14.22
C VAL A 571 6.35 0.04 -13.05
N ILE A 572 6.05 -0.35 -11.82
CA ILE A 572 6.50 0.36 -10.61
C ILE A 572 8.02 0.31 -10.50
N LEU A 573 8.63 -0.86 -10.74
CA LEU A 573 10.08 -1.00 -10.68
C LEU A 573 10.77 -0.16 -11.77
N GLN A 574 10.22 -0.13 -12.99
CA GLN A 574 10.68 0.78 -14.06
C GLN A 574 10.61 2.24 -13.61
N LEU A 575 9.50 2.67 -13.00
CA LEU A 575 9.32 4.02 -12.48
C LEU A 575 10.31 4.36 -11.36
N ILE A 576 10.55 3.45 -10.42
CA ILE A 576 11.54 3.64 -9.34
C ILE A 576 12.93 3.83 -9.94
N CYS A 577 13.34 2.97 -10.87
CA CYS A 577 14.65 3.09 -11.50
C CYS A 577 14.77 4.39 -12.34
N LEU A 578 13.67 4.83 -12.97
CA LEU A 578 13.62 6.09 -13.70
C LEU A 578 13.73 7.29 -12.75
N ILE A 579 12.93 7.35 -11.68
CA ILE A 579 12.97 8.44 -10.69
C ILE A 579 14.36 8.52 -10.05
N TYR A 580 14.93 7.38 -9.65
CA TYR A 580 16.29 7.34 -9.13
C TYR A 580 17.31 7.88 -10.14
N PHE A 581 17.18 7.54 -11.42
CA PHE A 581 18.06 8.05 -12.47
C PHE A 581 17.88 9.56 -12.71
N GLN A 582 16.65 10.08 -12.64
CA GLN A 582 16.40 11.52 -12.79
C GLN A 582 17.02 12.31 -11.63
N GLU A 583 16.90 11.81 -10.40
CA GLU A 583 17.46 12.48 -9.21
C GLU A 583 18.98 12.33 -9.09
N SER A 584 19.53 11.14 -9.36
CA SER A 584 20.95 10.85 -9.11
C SER A 584 21.84 10.89 -10.35
N HIS A 585 21.26 10.93 -11.55
CA HIS A 585 21.93 10.74 -12.84
C HIS A 585 22.77 9.45 -12.97
N ASN A 586 22.59 8.51 -12.03
CA ASN A 586 23.24 7.21 -11.97
C ASN A 586 22.21 6.10 -12.15
N LEU A 587 22.66 4.96 -12.66
CA LEU A 587 21.81 3.78 -12.84
C LEU A 587 21.73 3.00 -11.53
N LEU A 588 20.52 2.66 -11.07
CA LEU A 588 20.32 1.84 -9.87
C LEU A 588 20.70 0.39 -10.18
N GLY A 589 21.63 -0.19 -9.41
CA GLY A 589 22.15 -1.54 -9.61
C GLY A 589 21.90 -2.48 -8.43
N ALA A 590 22.74 -3.50 -8.31
CA ALA A 590 22.73 -4.44 -7.18
C ALA A 590 23.28 -3.82 -5.89
N ASP A 591 23.94 -2.66 -5.98
CA ASP A 591 24.46 -1.91 -4.83
C ASP A 591 23.36 -1.54 -3.83
N LEU A 592 22.10 -1.46 -4.27
CA LEU A 592 20.93 -1.29 -3.41
C LEU A 592 20.90 -2.26 -2.20
N TRP A 593 21.36 -3.50 -2.38
CA TRP A 593 21.33 -4.54 -1.33
C TRP A 593 22.48 -4.44 -0.33
N HIS A 594 23.47 -3.60 -0.59
CA HIS A 594 24.65 -3.40 0.26
C HIS A 594 24.54 -2.14 1.12
N TYR A 595 23.46 -1.37 0.97
CA TYR A 595 23.12 -0.30 1.92
C TYR A 595 22.32 -0.89 3.09
N ASN A 596 22.63 -0.44 4.29
CA ASN A 596 21.85 -0.80 5.48
C ASN A 596 20.45 -0.19 5.37
N LEU A 597 19.43 -0.92 5.81
CA LEU A 597 18.04 -0.44 5.83
C LEU A 597 17.91 0.88 6.61
N GLN A 598 18.68 1.02 7.70
CA GLN A 598 18.71 2.25 8.49
C GLN A 598 19.27 3.44 7.68
N ASP A 599 20.35 3.24 6.92
CA ASP A 599 20.95 4.28 6.08
C ASP A 599 19.98 4.71 4.97
N VAL A 600 19.30 3.75 4.35
CA VAL A 600 18.24 4.01 3.35
C VAL A 600 17.11 4.81 3.98
N GLN A 601 16.66 4.44 5.19
CA GLN A 601 15.61 5.14 5.90
C GLN A 601 16.03 6.59 6.24
N THR A 602 17.22 6.79 6.81
CA THR A 602 17.76 8.12 7.13
C THR A 602 17.81 8.99 5.88
N THR A 603 18.31 8.45 4.76
CA THR A 603 18.37 9.13 3.47
C THR A 603 16.99 9.56 2.98
N LEU A 604 16.01 8.63 2.99
CA LEU A 604 14.65 8.91 2.53
C LEU A 604 13.87 9.86 3.46
N GLN A 605 14.16 9.82 4.77
CA GLN A 605 13.59 10.74 5.75
C GLN A 605 14.14 12.16 5.54
N ALA A 606 15.46 12.32 5.43
CA ALA A 606 16.10 13.61 5.18
C ALA A 606 15.61 14.25 3.86
N ALA A 607 15.41 13.43 2.82
CA ALA A 607 14.85 13.86 1.54
C ALA A 607 13.35 14.22 1.60
N GLY A 608 12.61 13.69 2.58
CA GLY A 608 11.18 13.96 2.79
C GLY A 608 10.22 13.05 2.03
N VAL A 609 10.67 11.86 1.63
CA VAL A 609 9.92 10.89 0.82
C VAL A 609 8.97 10.03 1.65
N LEU A 610 9.26 9.81 2.94
CA LEU A 610 8.52 8.88 3.82
C LEU A 610 7.41 9.57 4.64
N LYS A 611 6.34 10.04 3.99
CA LYS A 611 5.12 10.50 4.69
C LYS A 611 4.00 9.47 4.63
N ALA A 612 3.31 9.26 5.76
CA ALA A 612 2.24 8.25 5.88
C ALA A 612 1.08 8.46 4.86
N ASN A 613 0.76 9.70 4.51
CA ASN A 613 -0.24 10.03 3.50
C ASN A 613 0.17 9.53 2.09
N TYR A 614 1.45 9.58 1.72
CA TYR A 614 1.93 9.07 0.43
C TYR A 614 1.79 7.55 0.31
N PHE A 615 1.95 6.80 1.42
CA PHE A 615 1.72 5.36 1.42
C PHE A 615 0.25 5.01 1.14
N VAL A 616 -0.69 5.74 1.74
CA VAL A 616 -2.12 5.46 1.55
C VAL A 616 -2.58 5.91 0.16
N ILE A 617 -2.14 7.08 -0.31
CA ILE A 617 -2.39 7.53 -1.69
C ILE A 617 -1.80 6.53 -2.69
N GLY A 618 -0.57 6.06 -2.45
CA GLY A 618 0.09 5.04 -3.24
C GLY A 618 -0.70 3.73 -3.27
N PHE A 619 -1.16 3.24 -2.11
CA PHE A 619 -1.97 2.03 -2.05
C PHE A 619 -3.28 2.14 -2.83
N ILE A 620 -3.97 3.28 -2.74
CA ILE A 620 -5.20 3.52 -3.51
C ILE A 620 -4.90 3.61 -5.00
N ALA A 621 -3.83 4.31 -5.39
CA ALA A 621 -3.38 4.36 -6.78
C ALA A 621 -3.08 2.95 -7.32
N LEU A 622 -2.48 2.07 -6.51
CA LEU A 622 -2.25 0.67 -6.87
C LEU A 622 -3.57 -0.11 -7.05
N LEU A 623 -4.55 0.06 -6.15
CA LEU A 623 -5.85 -0.59 -6.30
C LEU A 623 -6.61 -0.11 -7.55
N LEU A 624 -6.55 1.19 -7.85
CA LEU A 624 -7.14 1.75 -9.06
C LEU A 624 -6.42 1.25 -10.32
N LEU A 625 -5.09 1.26 -10.31
CA LEU A 625 -4.26 0.72 -11.39
C LEU A 625 -4.59 -0.76 -11.63
N TYR A 626 -4.71 -1.57 -10.57
CA TYR A 626 -5.15 -2.96 -10.66
C TYR A 626 -6.51 -3.08 -11.35
N GLN A 627 -7.51 -2.29 -10.94
CA GLN A 627 -8.84 -2.34 -11.55
C GLN A 627 -8.83 -1.92 -13.03
N ILE A 628 -8.04 -0.90 -13.37
CA ILE A 628 -7.88 -0.41 -14.75
C ILE A 628 -7.23 -1.49 -15.60
N LEU A 629 -6.09 -2.03 -15.17
CA LEU A 629 -5.36 -3.07 -15.87
C LEU A 629 -6.22 -4.33 -16.04
N MET A 630 -6.88 -4.79 -14.98
CA MET A 630 -7.78 -5.96 -15.05
C MET A 630 -8.90 -5.75 -16.08
N LYS A 631 -9.57 -4.58 -16.06
CA LYS A 631 -10.61 -4.26 -17.05
C LYS A 631 -10.06 -4.17 -18.47
N LEU A 632 -8.87 -3.60 -18.63
CA LEU A 632 -8.21 -3.43 -19.93
C LEU A 632 -7.82 -4.79 -20.52
N THR A 633 -7.19 -5.66 -19.73
CA THR A 633 -6.80 -7.02 -20.12
C THR A 633 -8.02 -7.86 -20.51
N LEU A 634 -9.10 -7.79 -19.75
CA LEU A 634 -10.34 -8.52 -20.06
C LEU A 634 -11.05 -8.01 -21.33
N LYS A 635 -10.88 -6.73 -21.70
CA LYS A 635 -11.45 -6.14 -22.92
C LYS A 635 -10.60 -6.42 -24.16
N LEU A 636 -9.28 -6.56 -24.00
CA LEU A 636 -8.35 -6.83 -25.09
C LEU A 636 -8.58 -8.25 -25.64
N LYS A 637 -9.14 -8.32 -26.84
CA LYS A 637 -9.26 -9.58 -27.60
C LYS A 637 -7.90 -9.93 -28.22
N SER A 638 -6.97 -10.43 -27.42
CA SER A 638 -5.72 -11.00 -27.94
C SER A 638 -6.02 -12.25 -28.78
N ASN A 639 -5.34 -12.43 -29.90
CA ASN A 639 -5.41 -13.65 -30.71
C ASN A 639 -4.14 -14.51 -30.54
N GLU A 640 -4.17 -15.71 -31.08
CA GLU A 640 -3.07 -16.68 -30.97
C GLU A 640 -1.78 -16.17 -31.64
N TRP A 641 -1.91 -15.36 -32.70
CA TRP A 641 -0.80 -14.74 -33.41
C TRP A 641 -0.06 -13.71 -32.56
N ILE A 642 -0.76 -12.85 -31.80
CA ILE A 642 -0.13 -11.86 -30.91
C ILE A 642 0.71 -12.57 -29.85
N ALA A 643 0.18 -13.65 -29.25
CA ALA A 643 0.92 -14.44 -28.27
C ALA A 643 2.18 -15.06 -28.88
N LEU A 644 2.07 -15.63 -30.09
CA LEU A 644 3.19 -16.22 -30.81
C LEU A 644 4.23 -15.16 -31.22
N SER A 645 3.80 -13.97 -31.64
CA SER A 645 4.69 -12.86 -32.00
C SER A 645 5.49 -12.38 -30.79
N ILE A 646 4.86 -12.18 -29.63
CA ILE A 646 5.57 -11.76 -28.40
C ILE A 646 6.65 -12.80 -28.03
N ALA A 647 6.31 -14.09 -28.04
CA ALA A 647 7.26 -15.16 -27.74
C ALA A 647 8.40 -15.26 -28.78
N THR A 648 8.08 -15.09 -30.06
CA THR A 648 9.08 -15.15 -31.15
C THR A 648 10.05 -13.97 -31.07
N ILE A 649 9.55 -12.75 -30.84
CA ILE A 649 10.38 -11.55 -30.67
C ILE A 649 11.28 -11.69 -29.44
N ALA A 650 10.79 -12.33 -28.37
CA ALA A 650 11.60 -12.59 -27.18
C ALA A 650 12.78 -13.52 -27.46
N ILE A 651 12.55 -14.62 -28.17
CA ILE A 651 13.60 -15.56 -28.58
C ILE A 651 14.61 -14.86 -29.49
N ILE A 652 14.15 -14.08 -30.48
CA ILE A 652 15.03 -13.31 -31.37
C ILE A 652 15.84 -12.28 -30.57
N SER A 653 15.22 -11.59 -29.61
CA SER A 653 15.88 -10.58 -28.78
C SER A 653 16.98 -11.16 -27.88
N LEU A 654 16.86 -12.43 -27.47
CA LEU A 654 17.90 -13.15 -26.72
C LEU A 654 19.10 -13.56 -27.60
N LEU A 655 18.88 -13.76 -28.89
CA LEU A 655 19.90 -14.22 -29.85
C LEU A 655 20.66 -13.06 -30.51
N LEU A 656 20.11 -11.86 -30.52
CA LEU A 656 20.76 -10.68 -31.09
C LEU A 656 21.74 -10.04 -30.09
N PRO A 657 23.02 -9.83 -30.47
CA PRO A 657 23.90 -9.00 -29.66
C PRO A 657 23.33 -7.58 -29.57
N PRO A 658 23.63 -6.81 -28.50
CA PRO A 658 23.19 -5.44 -28.38
C PRO A 658 23.60 -4.68 -29.65
N ALA A 659 22.63 -4.23 -30.43
CA ALA A 659 22.90 -3.42 -31.62
C ALA A 659 23.76 -2.23 -31.19
N THR A 660 25.02 -2.21 -31.62
CA THR A 660 25.96 -1.11 -31.39
C THR A 660 25.62 0.02 -32.35
N PHE A 661 24.50 0.71 -32.12
CA PHE A 661 24.32 2.07 -32.61
C PHE A 661 25.14 3.00 -31.70
N ALA A 662 26.45 2.74 -31.64
CA ALA A 662 27.37 3.60 -30.92
C ALA A 662 27.56 4.87 -31.76
N SER A 663 26.89 5.95 -31.37
CA SER A 663 27.30 7.28 -31.82
C SER A 663 28.77 7.49 -31.44
N LYS A 664 29.54 8.10 -32.34
CA LYS A 664 30.99 8.35 -32.14
C LYS A 664 31.26 9.44 -31.08
N THR A 665 30.23 10.15 -30.63
CA THR A 665 30.31 11.24 -29.66
C THR A 665 29.11 11.14 -28.73
N VAL A 666 29.28 10.45 -27.61
CA VAL A 666 28.24 10.32 -26.58
C VAL A 666 28.80 10.86 -25.27
N THR A 667 28.23 11.95 -24.78
CA THR A 667 28.50 12.48 -23.44
C THR A 667 28.17 11.43 -22.37
N TYR A 668 28.75 11.53 -21.17
CA TYR A 668 28.44 10.61 -20.07
C TYR A 668 26.94 10.56 -19.76
N HIS A 669 26.26 11.71 -19.81
CA HIS A 669 24.82 11.82 -19.63
C HIS A 669 24.03 11.02 -20.69
N GLU A 670 24.30 11.23 -21.98
CA GLU A 670 23.62 10.49 -23.06
C GLU A 670 23.86 8.97 -23.00
N GLN A 671 25.02 8.53 -22.49
CA GLN A 671 25.31 7.10 -22.30
C GLN A 671 24.41 6.48 -21.23
N ASN A 672 24.31 7.11 -20.05
CA ASN A 672 23.43 6.60 -19.01
C ASN A 672 21.95 6.75 -19.41
N THR A 673 21.59 7.84 -20.10
CA THR A 673 20.24 8.07 -20.63
C THR A 673 19.86 7.01 -21.68
N SER A 674 20.76 6.60 -22.56
CA SER A 674 20.47 5.56 -23.57
C SER A 674 20.42 4.13 -23.03
N THR A 675 20.81 3.91 -21.77
CA THR A 675 20.74 2.60 -21.12
C THR A 675 19.33 2.34 -20.56
N SER A 676 18.78 1.14 -20.77
CA SER A 676 17.51 0.75 -20.10
C SER A 676 17.73 0.65 -18.59
N LYS A 677 16.99 1.45 -17.81
CA LYS A 677 17.15 1.53 -16.35
C LYS A 677 16.77 0.20 -15.68
N LEU A 678 15.58 -0.33 -16.02
CA LEU A 678 15.16 -1.65 -15.55
C LEU A 678 16.07 -2.77 -16.09
N GLY A 679 16.52 -2.67 -17.34
CA GLY A 679 17.41 -3.66 -17.94
C GLY A 679 18.76 -3.72 -17.22
N TYR A 680 19.34 -2.56 -16.89
CA TYR A 680 20.56 -2.46 -16.09
C TYR A 680 20.35 -3.01 -14.67
N PHE A 681 19.24 -2.64 -14.02
CA PHE A 681 18.89 -3.14 -12.69
C PHE A 681 18.81 -4.68 -12.68
N ILE A 682 18.02 -5.29 -13.59
CA ILE A 682 17.89 -6.74 -13.71
C ILE A 682 19.25 -7.40 -13.97
N LYS A 683 20.03 -6.85 -14.91
CA LYS A 683 21.34 -7.40 -15.28
C LYS A 683 22.31 -7.42 -14.09
N GLN A 684 22.49 -6.29 -13.41
CA GLN A 684 23.39 -6.18 -12.26
C GLN A 684 22.97 -7.11 -11.11
N ASN A 685 21.67 -7.19 -10.84
CA ASN A 685 21.14 -8.09 -9.82
C ASN A 685 21.35 -9.57 -10.16
N TRP A 686 21.22 -9.92 -11.43
CA TRP A 686 21.49 -11.27 -11.92
C TRP A 686 22.99 -11.62 -11.83
N GLU A 687 23.87 -10.68 -12.19
CA GLU A 687 25.32 -10.82 -12.07
C GLU A 687 25.76 -11.01 -10.61
N GLU A 688 25.17 -10.26 -9.66
CA GLU A 688 25.44 -10.42 -8.21
C GLU A 688 24.93 -11.76 -7.66
N LEU A 689 23.76 -12.22 -8.12
CA LEU A 689 23.24 -13.53 -7.75
C LEU A 689 24.16 -14.66 -8.25
N ILE A 690 24.71 -14.55 -9.46
CA ILE A 690 25.66 -15.53 -9.98
C ILE A 690 27.00 -15.42 -9.25
N SER A 691 27.55 -14.22 -9.04
CA SER A 691 28.85 -14.00 -8.40
C SER A 691 28.89 -14.55 -6.97
N SER A 692 27.81 -14.35 -6.21
CA SER A 692 27.65 -14.91 -4.86
C SER A 692 27.67 -16.43 -4.85
N THR A 693 27.07 -17.10 -5.85
CA THR A 693 27.12 -18.56 -5.98
C THR A 693 28.46 -19.11 -6.50
N GLN A 694 29.25 -18.33 -7.25
CA GLN A 694 30.55 -18.75 -7.75
C GLN A 694 31.70 -18.54 -6.74
N SER A 695 31.54 -17.63 -5.78
CA SER A 695 32.52 -17.35 -4.70
C SER A 695 32.86 -18.56 -3.82
N THR A 696 32.09 -19.65 -3.92
CA THR A 696 32.31 -20.91 -3.18
C THR A 696 33.23 -21.91 -3.91
N GLN A 697 33.74 -21.60 -5.11
CA GLN A 697 34.73 -22.46 -5.76
C GLN A 697 36.16 -22.12 -5.28
N PRO A 698 36.95 -23.11 -4.80
CA PRO A 698 38.34 -22.87 -4.43
C PRO A 698 39.14 -22.43 -5.64
N LEU A 699 39.82 -21.28 -5.54
CA LEU A 699 40.74 -20.79 -6.56
C LEU A 699 41.77 -21.89 -6.87
N LYS A 700 41.92 -22.25 -8.15
CA LYS A 700 42.95 -23.20 -8.58
C LYS A 700 44.32 -22.72 -8.09
N LYS A 701 45.09 -23.65 -7.54
CA LYS A 701 46.35 -23.54 -6.76
C LYS A 701 47.55 -22.93 -7.52
N ALA A 702 47.34 -21.88 -8.31
CA ALA A 702 48.31 -21.28 -9.23
C ALA A 702 48.62 -19.81 -8.92
N SER A 703 48.48 -19.37 -7.66
CA SER A 703 48.80 -17.99 -7.26
C SER A 703 50.26 -17.86 -6.82
N ASN A 704 51.00 -16.90 -7.38
CA ASN A 704 52.37 -16.53 -6.93
C ASN A 704 52.38 -15.72 -5.61
N PHE A 705 51.24 -15.67 -4.90
CA PHE A 705 51.05 -14.87 -3.69
C PHE A 705 50.85 -15.78 -2.47
N ASP A 706 51.18 -15.28 -1.27
CA ASP A 706 50.83 -15.95 -0.02
C ASP A 706 49.30 -16.01 0.10
N SER A 707 48.75 -17.22 0.23
CA SER A 707 47.30 -17.42 0.29
C SER A 707 46.65 -16.83 1.54
N ASN A 708 47.42 -16.63 2.62
CA ASN A 708 46.95 -16.00 3.85
C ASN A 708 47.21 -14.50 3.89
N TYR A 709 48.26 -14.00 3.22
CA TYR A 709 48.66 -12.58 3.28
C TYR A 709 48.96 -12.01 1.88
N PRO A 710 47.99 -11.98 0.95
CA PRO A 710 48.22 -11.69 -0.47
C PRO A 710 48.68 -10.24 -0.75
N PHE A 711 48.48 -9.33 0.19
CA PHE A 711 48.87 -7.91 0.10
C PHE A 711 50.14 -7.56 0.89
N LEU A 712 50.69 -8.48 1.70
CA LEU A 712 51.87 -8.20 2.52
C LEU A 712 53.11 -7.96 1.66
N LYS A 713 53.78 -6.83 1.86
CA LYS A 713 55.00 -6.46 1.16
C LYS A 713 55.92 -5.59 2.03
N GLU A 714 57.17 -5.45 1.62
CA GLU A 714 58.08 -4.45 2.20
C GLU A 714 57.56 -3.04 1.88
N ARG A 715 57.61 -2.14 2.87
CA ARG A 715 57.23 -0.75 2.68
C ARG A 715 58.28 -0.03 1.83
N THR A 716 57.82 0.71 0.84
CA THR A 716 58.66 1.64 0.10
C THR A 716 58.73 2.97 0.85
N SER A 717 59.94 3.45 1.17
CA SER A 717 60.18 4.77 1.76
C SER A 717 61.13 5.57 0.87
N THR A 718 60.75 6.81 0.54
CA THR A 718 61.61 7.76 -0.20
C THR A 718 61.66 9.07 0.54
N ASN A 719 62.88 9.61 0.74
CA ASN A 719 63.12 10.83 1.51
C ASN A 719 62.90 12.11 0.67
N PHE A 720 62.11 12.01 -0.41
CA PHE A 720 61.98 13.10 -1.39
C PHE A 720 61.32 14.35 -0.79
N PHE A 721 60.33 14.16 0.09
CA PHE A 721 59.52 15.27 0.61
C PHE A 721 60.11 15.95 1.84
N ASP A 722 61.11 15.33 2.47
CA ASP A 722 61.76 15.85 3.69
C ASP A 722 62.30 17.27 3.47
N LYS A 723 62.82 17.56 2.27
CA LYS A 723 63.37 18.87 1.89
C LYS A 723 62.36 20.03 1.92
N TYR A 724 61.06 19.72 1.85
CA TYR A 724 59.99 20.73 1.88
C TYR A 724 59.56 21.11 3.30
N PHE A 725 60.04 20.42 4.33
CA PHE A 725 59.62 20.65 5.71
C PHE A 725 60.80 21.06 6.59
N THR A 726 60.55 22.02 7.47
CA THR A 726 61.45 22.35 8.56
C THR A 726 61.18 21.40 9.72
N SER A 727 62.19 20.65 10.17
CA SER A 727 62.06 19.80 11.35
C SER A 727 62.04 20.64 12.64
N THR A 728 61.12 20.31 13.54
CA THR A 728 60.97 20.93 14.85
C THR A 728 61.24 19.92 15.97
N LYS A 729 61.62 20.40 17.16
CA LYS A 729 61.84 19.52 18.33
C LYS A 729 60.54 18.86 18.81
N GLN A 730 59.42 19.57 18.71
CA GLN A 730 58.12 19.07 19.12
C GLN A 730 57.39 18.51 17.89
N LYS A 731 56.91 17.28 18.01
CA LYS A 731 56.13 16.64 16.94
C LYS A 731 54.90 17.50 16.58
N PRO A 732 54.65 17.81 15.30
CA PRO A 732 53.52 18.65 14.90
C PRO A 732 52.19 17.90 14.98
N HIS A 733 51.09 18.65 15.06
CA HIS A 733 49.77 18.06 14.81
C HIS A 733 49.61 17.71 13.33
N VAL A 734 48.80 16.69 13.03
CA VAL A 734 48.38 16.33 11.68
C VAL A 734 46.86 16.46 11.60
N VAL A 735 46.38 17.35 10.73
CA VAL A 735 44.95 17.60 10.54
C VAL A 735 44.56 17.19 9.12
N LEU A 736 43.83 16.08 9.00
CA LEU A 736 43.27 15.57 7.75
C LEU A 736 41.85 16.14 7.58
N ILE A 737 41.67 17.03 6.61
CA ILE A 737 40.39 17.64 6.26
C ILE A 737 39.87 16.97 4.99
N ILE A 738 38.87 16.11 5.16
CA ILE A 738 38.16 15.44 4.07
C ILE A 738 36.88 16.23 3.79
N VAL A 739 36.74 16.76 2.58
CA VAL A 739 35.59 17.57 2.21
C VAL A 739 34.61 16.73 1.38
N GLU A 740 33.44 16.47 1.97
CA GLU A 740 32.29 15.81 1.33
C GLU A 740 31.98 16.45 -0.02
N GLY A 741 31.88 15.62 -1.06
CA GLY A 741 31.51 16.05 -2.39
C GLY A 741 32.48 17.05 -3.02
N LEU A 742 33.75 17.14 -2.61
CA LEU A 742 34.68 18.10 -3.21
C LEU A 742 35.43 17.53 -4.42
N GLY A 743 34.87 17.74 -5.63
CA GLY A 743 35.47 17.33 -6.90
C GLY A 743 36.30 18.42 -7.58
N LYS A 744 37.32 18.00 -8.36
CA LYS A 744 38.20 18.91 -9.12
C LYS A 744 37.45 19.80 -10.12
N ALA A 745 36.31 19.32 -10.62
CA ALA A 745 35.48 20.00 -11.61
C ALA A 745 35.08 21.44 -11.23
N TYR A 746 34.82 21.65 -9.93
CA TYR A 746 34.37 22.90 -9.32
C TYR A 746 35.29 23.39 -8.18
N SER A 747 36.45 22.77 -7.97
CA SER A 747 37.45 23.20 -6.95
C SER A 747 38.76 23.68 -7.57
N ASP A 748 38.86 23.71 -8.90
CA ASP A 748 40.07 24.10 -9.62
C ASP A 748 39.74 25.03 -10.79
N SER A 749 40.57 26.06 -11.01
CA SER A 749 40.36 27.01 -12.11
C SER A 749 40.35 26.33 -13.48
N ASN A 750 41.08 25.21 -13.63
CA ASN A 750 41.13 24.41 -14.84
C ASN A 750 40.01 23.34 -14.91
N GLY A 751 39.22 23.16 -13.85
CA GLY A 751 38.03 22.29 -13.87
C GLY A 751 36.99 22.78 -14.88
N TYR A 752 36.21 21.88 -15.48
CA TYR A 752 35.26 22.23 -16.54
C TYR A 752 34.09 23.10 -16.06
N ILE A 753 33.82 23.19 -14.74
CA ILE A 753 32.83 24.11 -14.15
C ILE A 753 33.50 25.39 -13.61
N GLY A 754 34.72 25.30 -13.08
CA GLY A 754 35.48 26.43 -12.54
C GLY A 754 35.94 26.18 -11.11
N SER A 755 36.27 27.22 -10.34
CA SER A 755 36.57 27.08 -8.92
C SER A 755 35.56 27.83 -8.06
N PHE A 756 34.89 27.09 -7.19
CA PHE A 756 33.94 27.55 -6.17
C PHE A 756 34.54 27.45 -4.76
N THR A 757 35.88 27.37 -4.69
CA THR A 757 36.65 27.27 -3.45
C THR A 757 37.70 28.39 -3.37
N PRO A 758 37.27 29.67 -3.30
CA PRO A 758 38.18 30.80 -3.34
C PRO A 758 39.25 30.76 -2.24
N PHE A 759 38.92 30.26 -1.04
CA PHE A 759 39.91 30.12 0.02
C PHE A 759 40.93 29.02 -0.27
N LEU A 760 40.50 27.81 -0.65
CA LEU A 760 41.44 26.75 -1.04
C LEU A 760 42.32 27.18 -2.21
N GLN A 761 41.76 27.90 -3.19
CA GLN A 761 42.53 28.46 -4.30
C GLN A 761 43.60 29.46 -3.81
N SER A 762 43.30 30.28 -2.80
CA SER A 762 44.27 31.19 -2.18
C SER A 762 45.37 30.47 -1.39
N LEU A 763 45.13 29.22 -0.99
CA LEU A 763 46.05 28.40 -0.21
C LEU A 763 47.04 27.63 -1.09
N LYS A 764 46.67 27.29 -2.33
CA LYS A 764 47.51 26.54 -3.28
C LYS A 764 48.92 27.10 -3.46
N PRO A 765 49.14 28.42 -3.65
CA PRO A 765 50.49 29.00 -3.82
C PRO A 765 51.39 28.91 -2.57
N LYS A 766 50.85 28.46 -1.43
CA LYS A 766 51.56 28.30 -0.15
C LYS A 766 51.61 26.84 0.30
N SER A 767 51.27 25.91 -0.60
CA SER A 767 51.07 24.50 -0.31
C SER A 767 51.88 23.62 -1.25
N LEU A 768 52.02 22.35 -0.91
CA LEU A 768 52.36 21.30 -1.86
C LEU A 768 51.07 20.80 -2.50
N VAL A 769 50.96 20.84 -3.83
CA VAL A 769 49.71 20.56 -4.55
C VAL A 769 49.91 19.44 -5.56
N TRP A 770 49.01 18.46 -5.58
CA TRP A 770 48.97 17.42 -6.62
C TRP A 770 47.80 17.65 -7.54
N ASP A 771 48.09 17.81 -8.83
CA ASP A 771 47.06 18.13 -9.82
C ASP A 771 46.20 16.93 -10.21
N HIS A 772 46.70 15.72 -9.98
CA HIS A 772 46.07 14.48 -10.45
C HIS A 772 45.86 13.48 -9.31
N MET A 773 45.13 13.90 -8.28
CA MET A 773 44.64 13.04 -7.21
C MET A 773 43.33 12.36 -7.59
N TYR A 774 43.28 11.04 -7.41
CA TYR A 774 42.09 10.22 -7.62
C TYR A 774 41.61 9.60 -6.31
N SER A 775 40.33 9.78 -5.99
CA SER A 775 39.67 9.12 -4.87
C SER A 775 39.59 7.62 -5.09
N SER A 776 39.61 6.85 -4.00
CA SER A 776 39.41 5.39 -4.04
C SER A 776 38.00 4.99 -4.48
N SER A 777 37.02 5.87 -4.30
CA SER A 777 35.62 5.60 -4.58
C SER A 777 34.85 6.80 -5.10
N GLY A 778 33.72 6.53 -5.76
CA GLY A 778 32.77 7.54 -6.20
C GLY A 778 31.75 7.95 -5.11
N ARG A 779 31.87 7.41 -3.90
CA ARG A 779 31.08 7.71 -2.69
C ARG A 779 31.97 7.58 -1.45
N THR A 780 31.52 8.04 -0.30
CA THR A 780 32.32 8.13 0.94
C THR A 780 32.83 6.79 1.51
N PHE A 781 32.12 5.67 1.28
CA PHE A 781 32.32 4.39 1.98
C PHE A 781 33.73 3.73 1.89
N GLU A 782 34.61 4.11 0.95
CA GLU A 782 35.97 3.55 0.83
C GLU A 782 37.07 4.58 1.11
N VAL A 783 36.70 5.82 1.44
CA VAL A 783 37.67 6.92 1.55
C VAL A 783 38.50 6.82 2.83
N LEU A 784 37.88 6.52 3.98
CA LEU A 784 38.60 6.39 5.24
C LEU A 784 39.61 5.22 5.25
N PRO A 785 39.26 3.98 4.83
CA PRO A 785 40.22 2.88 4.75
C PRO A 785 41.38 3.16 3.79
N ALA A 786 41.11 3.83 2.66
CA ALA A 786 42.13 4.17 1.68
C ALA A 786 43.09 5.26 2.20
N ILE A 787 42.57 6.37 2.74
CA ILE A 787 43.39 7.48 3.25
C ILE A 787 44.17 7.08 4.50
N LEU A 788 43.51 6.46 5.48
CA LEU A 788 44.11 6.15 6.78
C LEU A 788 44.98 4.90 6.72
N GLY A 789 44.60 3.88 5.95
CA GLY A 789 45.26 2.59 5.99
C GLY A 789 45.76 2.06 4.65
N SER A 790 45.53 2.76 3.54
CA SER A 790 45.88 2.25 2.20
C SER A 790 45.39 0.82 1.96
N LEU A 791 44.21 0.49 2.47
CA LEU A 791 43.71 -0.89 2.58
C LEU A 791 43.10 -1.38 1.24
N PRO A 792 43.00 -2.70 1.00
CA PRO A 792 42.30 -3.23 -0.16
C PRO A 792 40.79 -2.97 -0.10
N THR A 793 40.13 -2.93 -1.25
CA THR A 793 38.71 -2.53 -1.36
C THR A 793 37.69 -3.56 -0.85
N ALA A 794 38.10 -4.80 -0.57
CA ALA A 794 37.19 -5.91 -0.25
C ALA A 794 36.10 -6.12 -1.35
N LYS A 795 34.96 -6.75 -1.01
CA LYS A 795 33.87 -7.02 -1.96
C LYS A 795 32.96 -5.79 -2.17
N ASN A 796 32.52 -5.18 -1.08
CA ASN A 796 31.54 -4.07 -1.06
C ASN A 796 32.13 -2.78 -0.47
N GLY A 797 33.46 -2.67 -0.40
CA GLY A 797 34.17 -1.68 0.41
C GLY A 797 34.72 -2.31 1.70
N PHE A 798 35.85 -1.80 2.18
CA PHE A 798 36.53 -2.31 3.36
C PHE A 798 35.71 -2.08 4.64
N LEU A 799 34.93 -0.98 4.70
CA LEU A 799 34.05 -0.69 5.84
C LEU A 799 32.96 -1.77 6.04
N ASP A 800 32.65 -2.58 5.01
CA ASP A 800 31.57 -3.59 5.04
C ASP A 800 32.04 -5.00 5.47
N LEU A 801 33.29 -5.17 5.92
CA LEU A 801 33.83 -6.49 6.30
C LEU A 801 33.18 -7.11 7.55
N GLY A 802 32.46 -6.33 8.35
CA GLY A 802 31.86 -6.74 9.63
C GLY A 802 32.90 -6.82 10.75
N GLU A 803 33.89 -7.71 10.60
CA GLU A 803 35.08 -7.80 11.45
C GLU A 803 36.33 -7.42 10.66
N TYR A 804 37.18 -6.57 11.25
CA TYR A 804 38.39 -6.09 10.58
C TYR A 804 39.60 -6.96 10.94
N PRO A 805 40.38 -7.42 9.95
CA PRO A 805 41.64 -8.12 10.19
C PRO A 805 42.67 -7.19 10.85
N GLU A 806 43.69 -7.74 11.50
CA GLU A 806 44.84 -6.96 11.98
C GLU A 806 45.50 -6.22 10.79
N HIS A 807 45.61 -4.89 10.90
CA HIS A 807 46.11 -4.03 9.82
C HIS A 807 46.76 -2.76 10.38
N PHE A 808 47.76 -2.22 9.66
CA PHE A 808 48.37 -0.94 10.01
C PHE A 808 47.67 0.23 9.33
N ASN A 809 47.41 1.29 10.09
CA ASN A 809 46.85 2.54 9.59
C ASN A 809 47.50 3.73 10.32
N LEU A 810 47.23 4.95 9.86
CA LEU A 810 47.80 6.18 10.41
C LEU A 810 47.53 6.31 11.91
N ALA A 811 46.30 6.00 12.35
CA ALA A 811 45.94 6.15 13.76
C ALA A 811 46.76 5.22 14.66
N ASN A 812 46.80 3.92 14.37
CA ASN A 812 47.51 2.98 15.25
C ASN A 812 49.05 3.19 15.22
N ILE A 813 49.62 3.61 14.09
CA ILE A 813 51.04 4.01 14.00
C ILE A 813 51.31 5.29 14.82
N PHE A 814 50.46 6.31 14.69
CA PHE A 814 50.66 7.58 15.39
C PHE A 814 50.45 7.43 16.90
N ILE A 815 49.42 6.69 17.33
CA ILE A 815 49.16 6.37 18.74
C ILE A 815 50.37 5.67 19.35
N LYS A 816 50.93 4.66 18.65
CA LYS A 816 52.15 3.97 19.11
C LYS A 816 53.34 4.91 19.28
N ASN A 817 53.35 6.02 18.56
CA ASN A 817 54.39 7.05 18.60
C ASN A 817 54.04 8.27 19.48
N GLY A 818 53.02 8.15 20.35
CA GLY A 818 52.68 9.13 21.37
C GLY A 818 51.64 10.18 20.95
N TYR A 819 50.92 9.98 19.85
CA TYR A 819 49.82 10.86 19.44
C TYR A 819 48.49 10.46 20.05
N ARG A 820 47.54 11.41 20.06
CA ARG A 820 46.10 11.12 20.10
C ARG A 820 45.56 11.00 18.69
N ALA A 821 44.56 10.15 18.47
CA ALA A 821 43.82 10.09 17.21
C ALA A 821 42.33 10.36 17.45
N ASN A 822 41.81 11.41 16.81
CA ASN A 822 40.40 11.81 16.92
C ASN A 822 39.76 11.92 15.53
N TYR A 823 38.48 11.57 15.44
CA TYR A 823 37.63 11.77 14.26
C TYR A 823 36.48 12.72 14.56
N TYR A 824 36.21 13.68 13.68
CA TYR A 824 35.15 14.69 13.83
C TYR A 824 34.19 14.66 12.64
N TYR A 825 32.89 14.51 12.90
CA TYR A 825 31.85 14.45 11.87
C TYR A 825 30.54 15.06 12.35
N GLY A 826 29.86 15.85 11.51
CA GLY A 826 28.59 16.49 11.90
C GLY A 826 27.38 15.54 11.89
N GLY A 827 27.50 14.41 11.19
CA GLY A 827 26.45 13.39 11.03
C GLY A 827 26.64 12.21 11.98
N ASP A 828 25.84 11.15 11.78
CA ASP A 828 25.98 9.91 12.55
C ASP A 828 27.12 9.06 11.97
N ALA A 829 28.18 8.83 12.76
CA ALA A 829 29.31 8.03 12.30
C ALA A 829 28.97 6.54 12.11
N ASP A 830 27.80 6.06 12.54
CA ASP A 830 27.34 4.70 12.25
C ASP A 830 26.94 4.52 10.77
N PHE A 831 26.66 5.63 10.07
CA PHE A 831 26.39 5.64 8.64
C PHE A 831 27.55 5.01 7.86
N ASP A 832 27.25 4.13 6.90
CA ASP A 832 28.24 3.38 6.13
C ASP A 832 29.27 2.58 6.96
N ASN A 833 28.94 2.23 8.21
CA ASN A 833 29.82 1.52 9.16
C ASN A 833 31.14 2.26 9.48
N MET A 834 31.22 3.59 9.33
CA MET A 834 32.45 4.33 9.61
C MET A 834 32.91 4.16 11.06
N SER A 835 31.99 4.24 12.02
CA SER A 835 32.29 4.15 13.45
C SER A 835 32.96 2.82 13.83
N LYS A 836 32.52 1.70 13.25
CA LYS A 836 33.11 0.38 13.49
C LYS A 836 34.58 0.33 13.10
N TYR A 837 34.92 0.85 11.92
CA TYR A 837 36.31 0.90 11.46
C TYR A 837 37.17 1.87 12.28
N LEU A 838 36.62 3.05 12.60
CA LEU A 838 37.31 4.06 13.39
C LEU A 838 37.62 3.55 14.81
N LEU A 839 36.65 2.91 15.46
CA LEU A 839 36.82 2.29 16.78
C LEU A 839 37.80 1.11 16.73
N ALA A 840 37.72 0.26 15.70
CA ALA A 840 38.71 -0.82 15.49
C ALA A 840 40.13 -0.28 15.28
N SER A 841 40.26 0.97 14.81
CA SER A 841 41.53 1.69 14.67
C SER A 841 41.93 2.48 15.91
N SER A 842 41.17 2.36 17.02
CA SER A 842 41.36 3.10 18.27
C SER A 842 41.29 4.63 18.12
N ILE A 843 40.52 5.10 17.14
CA ILE A 843 40.25 6.51 16.92
C ILE A 843 39.08 6.91 17.80
N LYS A 844 39.24 7.98 18.59
CA LYS A 844 38.14 8.55 19.36
C LYS A 844 37.20 9.32 18.43
N ILE A 845 35.92 8.97 18.43
CA ILE A 845 34.91 9.62 17.59
C ILE A 845 34.27 10.78 18.36
N LYS A 846 34.05 11.89 17.66
CA LYS A 846 33.11 12.96 18.01
C LYS A 846 32.15 13.15 16.85
N ASP A 847 30.90 12.77 17.04
CA ASP A 847 29.88 12.82 15.99
C ASP A 847 28.59 13.53 16.41
N LEU A 848 27.51 13.39 15.64
CA LEU A 848 26.16 13.94 15.93
C LEU A 848 25.74 13.82 17.40
N ARG A 849 26.16 12.77 18.11
CA ARG A 849 25.78 12.48 19.51
C ARG A 849 26.54 13.33 20.53
N ASP A 850 27.76 13.74 20.19
CA ASP A 850 28.69 14.41 21.10
C ASP A 850 28.62 15.94 21.02
N PHE A 851 28.11 16.47 19.90
CA PHE A 851 28.12 17.90 19.62
C PHE A 851 27.11 18.67 20.49
N PRO A 852 27.49 19.82 21.07
CA PRO A 852 26.58 20.69 21.81
C PRO A 852 25.33 21.07 21.02
N LYS A 853 24.15 20.94 21.65
CA LYS A 853 22.86 21.31 21.04
C LYS A 853 22.73 22.80 20.68
N THR A 854 23.65 23.63 21.14
CA THR A 854 23.75 25.05 20.76
C THR A 854 24.26 25.26 19.35
N TYR A 855 24.92 24.27 18.74
CA TYR A 855 25.30 24.33 17.33
C TYR A 855 24.09 24.15 16.41
N ARG A 856 24.14 24.75 15.23
CA ARG A 856 23.06 24.67 14.24
C ARG A 856 23.16 23.37 13.46
N LYS A 857 22.01 22.70 13.30
CA LYS A 857 21.86 21.59 12.36
C LYS A 857 21.59 22.11 10.95
N LEU A 858 21.87 21.30 9.94
CA LEU A 858 21.52 21.59 8.55
C LEU A 858 19.99 21.61 8.38
N PRO A 859 19.43 22.47 7.51
CA PRO A 859 17.99 22.47 7.22
C PRO A 859 17.51 21.18 6.54
N SER A 860 16.23 20.84 6.68
CA SER A 860 15.62 19.67 6.02
C SER A 860 14.25 19.92 5.40
N ASN A 861 13.80 18.98 4.56
CA ASN A 861 12.48 19.05 3.90
C ASN A 861 11.32 18.53 4.76
N SER A 862 11.63 17.76 5.80
CA SER A 862 10.67 16.91 6.54
C SER A 862 10.77 17.03 8.06
N GLY A 863 11.66 17.89 8.57
CA GLY A 863 11.92 18.06 10.00
C GLY A 863 13.16 17.30 10.50
N GLU A 864 13.66 16.29 9.77
CA GLU A 864 14.85 15.50 10.14
C GLU A 864 16.08 15.91 9.34
N SER A 865 17.17 16.27 10.02
CA SER A 865 18.41 16.83 9.43
C SER A 865 19.51 15.77 9.31
N TRP A 866 20.38 15.90 8.30
CA TRP A 866 21.60 15.09 8.17
C TRP A 866 22.55 15.23 9.36
N GLY A 867 22.56 16.38 10.04
CA GLY A 867 23.45 16.61 11.18
C GLY A 867 23.80 18.07 11.39
N TYR A 868 24.93 18.32 12.06
CA TYR A 868 25.46 19.66 12.28
C TYR A 868 26.16 20.23 11.05
N GLU A 869 26.11 21.56 10.90
CA GLU A 869 26.79 22.28 9.81
C GLU A 869 28.32 22.20 9.93
N ASP A 870 29.06 22.37 8.82
CA ASP A 870 30.52 22.22 8.80
C ASP A 870 31.24 23.18 9.75
N GLN A 871 30.71 24.38 9.94
CA GLN A 871 31.23 25.37 10.88
C GLN A 871 31.28 24.84 12.31
N ALA A 872 30.29 24.03 12.71
CA ALA A 872 30.27 23.39 14.02
C ALA A 872 31.38 22.34 14.13
N VAL A 873 31.59 21.54 13.09
CA VAL A 873 32.63 20.49 13.04
C VAL A 873 34.02 21.10 13.17
N PHE A 874 34.30 22.16 12.41
CA PHE A 874 35.55 22.90 12.50
C PHE A 874 35.74 23.59 13.85
N SER A 875 34.67 24.11 14.46
CA SER A 875 34.74 24.75 15.77
C SER A 875 35.11 23.74 16.86
N GLU A 876 34.53 22.54 16.83
CA GLU A 876 34.83 21.49 17.80
C GLU A 876 36.27 20.97 17.67
N LEU A 877 36.75 20.81 16.43
CA LEU A 877 38.15 20.48 16.15
C LEU A 877 39.10 21.55 16.72
N LEU A 878 38.80 22.83 16.49
CA LEU A 878 39.59 23.96 16.99
C LEU A 878 39.66 23.97 18.52
N VAL A 879 38.52 23.71 19.19
CA VAL A 879 38.45 23.64 20.66
C VAL A 879 39.40 22.57 21.20
N ASP A 880 39.39 21.37 20.62
CA ASP A 880 40.28 20.28 21.07
C ASP A 880 41.75 20.57 20.80
N LEU A 881 42.08 21.08 19.60
CA LEU A 881 43.45 21.48 19.25
C LEU A 881 43.99 22.57 20.18
N SER A 882 43.15 23.55 20.56
CA SER A 882 43.56 24.65 21.45
C SER A 882 43.87 24.21 22.88
N LYS A 883 43.36 23.05 23.32
CA LYS A 883 43.46 22.56 24.70
C LYS A 883 44.53 21.49 24.89
N THR A 884 44.90 20.77 23.84
CA THR A 884 45.85 19.65 23.94
C THR A 884 47.30 20.12 23.82
N GLN A 885 48.17 19.63 24.71
CA GLN A 885 49.63 19.75 24.55
C GLN A 885 50.24 18.50 23.88
N GLN A 886 49.49 17.41 23.83
CA GLN A 886 49.91 16.18 23.15
C GLN A 886 49.66 16.31 21.64
N PRO A 887 50.60 15.90 20.77
CA PRO A 887 50.39 15.96 19.33
C PRO A 887 49.21 15.05 18.94
N MET A 888 48.44 15.50 17.94
CA MET A 888 47.18 14.88 17.57
C MET A 888 47.13 14.62 16.07
N LEU A 889 46.71 13.41 15.70
CA LEU A 889 46.18 13.08 14.39
C LEU A 889 44.67 13.34 14.45
N ALA A 890 44.24 14.47 13.90
CA ALA A 890 42.82 14.80 13.80
C ALA A 890 42.35 14.54 12.37
N THR A 891 41.38 13.65 12.21
CA THR A 891 40.71 13.42 10.93
C THR A 891 39.32 14.03 11.02
N MET A 892 38.90 14.80 10.04
CA MET A 892 37.56 15.36 10.02
C MET A 892 36.92 15.20 8.65
N MET A 893 35.59 15.14 8.65
CA MET A 893 34.78 15.07 7.42
C MET A 893 33.65 16.10 7.48
N THR A 894 33.50 16.88 6.41
CA THR A 894 32.36 17.81 6.26
C THR A 894 31.08 17.04 5.90
N LEU A 895 29.94 17.72 5.88
CA LEU A 895 28.62 17.13 5.62
C LEU A 895 27.72 17.99 4.72
N SER A 896 27.92 19.30 4.67
CA SER A 896 26.93 20.22 4.07
C SER A 896 26.71 20.03 2.57
N ALA A 897 27.71 19.52 1.84
CA ALA A 897 27.66 19.31 0.39
C ALA A 897 26.97 17.98 0.01
N HIS A 898 25.82 17.71 0.63
CA HIS A 898 25.03 16.50 0.43
C HIS A 898 23.56 16.86 0.12
N SER A 899 22.88 16.04 -0.70
CA SER A 899 21.46 16.24 -1.03
C SER A 899 20.60 16.33 0.24
N PRO A 900 19.70 17.33 0.39
CA PRO A 900 19.14 18.22 -0.65
C PRO A 900 19.90 19.53 -0.90
N PHE A 901 21.18 19.62 -0.53
CA PHE A 901 22.05 20.80 -0.72
C PHE A 901 21.51 22.08 -0.08
N LYS A 902 20.85 21.91 1.07
CA LYS A 902 20.38 23.03 1.90
C LYS A 902 21.38 23.32 3.00
N VAL A 903 21.86 24.55 3.03
CA VAL A 903 22.75 25.06 4.08
C VAL A 903 22.06 26.15 4.89
N ASN A 904 22.53 26.37 6.11
CA ASN A 904 22.12 27.56 6.85
C ASN A 904 22.61 28.81 6.11
N ASP A 905 21.88 29.92 6.25
CA ASP A 905 22.20 31.17 5.56
C ASP A 905 22.24 31.03 4.02
N GLN A 906 21.36 30.17 3.45
CA GLN A 906 21.29 29.84 2.02
C GLN A 906 21.29 31.06 1.10
N ASP A 907 20.60 32.15 1.45
CA ASP A 907 20.56 33.37 0.65
C ASP A 907 21.95 34.03 0.50
N PHE A 908 22.78 33.97 1.55
CA PHE A 908 24.14 34.49 1.51
C PHE A 908 25.01 33.65 0.57
N PHE A 909 25.04 32.34 0.77
CA PHE A 909 25.84 31.44 -0.07
C PHE A 909 25.38 31.42 -1.53
N SER A 910 24.07 31.56 -1.78
CA SER A 910 23.55 31.66 -3.15
C SER A 910 24.01 32.93 -3.85
N LYS A 911 24.12 34.06 -3.12
CA LYS A 911 24.67 35.32 -3.66
C LYS A 911 26.17 35.21 -3.95
N GLU A 912 26.95 34.62 -3.03
CA GLU A 912 28.38 34.40 -3.25
C GLU A 912 28.64 33.46 -4.43
N THR A 913 27.89 32.36 -4.55
CA THR A 913 27.94 31.48 -5.72
C THR A 913 27.60 32.24 -7.01
N GLN A 914 26.56 33.08 -7.00
CA GLN A 914 26.18 33.86 -8.17
C GLN A 914 27.26 34.87 -8.58
N LYS A 915 27.99 35.43 -7.62
CA LYS A 915 29.15 36.29 -7.88
C LYS A 915 30.26 35.52 -8.58
N ILE A 916 30.64 34.36 -8.05
CA ILE A 916 31.64 33.48 -8.69
C ILE A 916 31.20 33.13 -10.12
N ILE A 917 29.94 32.73 -10.33
CA ILE A 917 29.39 32.44 -11.66
C ILE A 917 29.54 33.63 -12.61
N SER A 918 29.31 34.86 -12.14
CA SER A 918 29.39 36.05 -12.99
C SER A 918 30.79 36.34 -13.53
N GLU A 919 31.83 35.91 -12.80
CA GLU A 919 33.25 36.09 -13.12
C GLU A 919 33.83 34.95 -13.99
N LEU A 920 33.10 33.84 -14.15
CA LEU A 920 33.54 32.72 -15.00
C LEU A 920 33.52 33.07 -16.49
N PRO A 921 34.29 32.37 -17.35
CA PRO A 921 34.12 32.43 -18.80
C PRO A 921 32.71 31.97 -19.22
N ASP A 922 32.16 32.55 -20.30
CA ASP A 922 30.79 32.25 -20.76
C ASP A 922 30.54 30.76 -21.04
N SER A 923 31.58 30.02 -21.46
CA SER A 923 31.51 28.56 -21.66
C SER A 923 31.21 27.78 -20.37
N LYS A 924 31.63 28.27 -19.20
CA LYS A 924 31.42 27.63 -17.89
C LYS A 924 30.17 28.14 -17.18
N LYS A 925 29.76 29.40 -17.42
CA LYS A 925 28.59 30.04 -16.78
C LYS A 925 27.31 29.22 -16.89
N LYS A 926 27.06 28.63 -18.07
CA LYS A 926 25.85 27.85 -18.33
C LYS A 926 25.79 26.62 -17.42
N ILE A 927 26.88 25.84 -17.38
CA ILE A 927 26.96 24.62 -16.57
C ILE A 927 26.89 24.95 -15.08
N ALA A 928 27.65 25.96 -14.63
CA ALA A 928 27.63 26.38 -13.22
C ALA A 928 26.25 26.91 -12.77
N SER A 929 25.51 27.57 -13.67
CA SER A 929 24.16 28.06 -13.37
C SER A 929 23.13 26.95 -13.21
N THR A 930 23.38 25.76 -13.74
CA THR A 930 22.52 24.58 -13.56
C THR A 930 22.61 24.03 -12.14
N TYR A 931 23.80 24.07 -11.53
CA TYR A 931 24.10 23.43 -10.24
C TYR A 931 24.28 24.44 -9.09
N LYS A 932 23.49 25.53 -9.08
CA LYS A 932 23.71 26.63 -8.13
C LYS A 932 23.61 26.22 -6.66
N ASN A 933 22.74 25.27 -6.34
CA ASN A 933 22.50 24.85 -4.95
C ASN A 933 23.65 23.96 -4.46
N GLU A 934 24.05 23.00 -5.28
CA GLU A 934 25.21 22.12 -5.06
C GLU A 934 26.48 22.95 -4.89
N LEU A 935 26.70 23.92 -5.78
CA LEU A 935 27.85 24.83 -5.74
C LEU A 935 27.78 25.78 -4.53
N ALA A 936 26.59 26.22 -4.10
CA ALA A 936 26.44 26.99 -2.87
C ALA A 936 26.81 26.19 -1.62
N ALA A 937 26.52 24.89 -1.58
CA ALA A 937 26.97 24.02 -0.50
C ALA A 937 28.51 23.88 -0.50
N VAL A 938 29.15 23.79 -1.67
CA VAL A 938 30.62 23.81 -1.80
C VAL A 938 31.22 25.13 -1.31
N VAL A 939 30.63 26.28 -1.68
CA VAL A 939 31.07 27.60 -1.20
C VAL A 939 30.93 27.71 0.32
N ASN A 940 29.87 27.13 0.90
CA ASN A 940 29.71 27.03 2.35
C ASN A 940 30.85 26.23 3.01
N SER A 941 31.21 25.07 2.43
CA SER A 941 32.33 24.26 2.94
C SER A 941 33.67 25.01 2.87
N ASP A 942 33.96 25.69 1.75
CA ASP A 942 35.17 26.52 1.60
C ASP A 942 35.18 27.69 2.61
N TYR A 943 34.03 28.31 2.86
CA TYR A 943 33.87 29.35 3.86
C TYR A 943 34.11 28.82 5.29
N ALA A 944 33.63 27.62 5.62
CA ALA A 944 33.89 26.98 6.91
C ALA A 944 35.39 26.71 7.12
N ILE A 945 36.08 26.21 6.08
CA ILE A 945 37.54 26.01 6.09
C ILE A 945 38.26 27.36 6.28
N LYS A 946 37.86 28.40 5.55
CA LYS A 946 38.43 29.75 5.68
C LYS A 946 38.34 30.27 7.12
N ASN A 947 37.17 30.13 7.73
CA ASN A 947 36.95 30.57 9.11
C ASN A 947 37.79 29.77 10.09
N PHE A 948 37.86 28.44 9.94
CA PHE A 948 38.74 27.60 10.74
C PHE A 948 40.20 28.06 10.68
N PHE A 949 40.76 28.26 9.48
CA PHE A 949 42.13 28.73 9.34
C PHE A 949 42.35 30.13 9.92
N THR A 950 41.36 31.01 9.80
CA THR A 950 41.43 32.37 10.35
C THR A 950 41.48 32.35 11.88
N GLU A 951 40.68 31.50 12.51
CA GLU A 951 40.66 31.35 13.97
C GLU A 951 41.85 30.53 14.48
N ALA A 952 42.22 29.44 13.80
CA ALA A 952 43.33 28.57 14.19
C ALA A 952 44.67 29.34 14.25
N ARG A 953 44.91 30.29 13.33
CA ARG A 953 46.09 31.17 13.35
C ARG A 953 46.28 31.98 14.63
N LYS A 954 45.22 32.17 15.43
CA LYS A 954 45.30 32.88 16.71
C LYS A 954 45.89 32.01 17.83
N PHE A 955 46.07 30.71 17.59
CA PHE A 955 46.55 29.76 18.59
C PHE A 955 47.97 29.27 18.29
N PRO A 956 48.81 29.04 19.31
CA PRO A 956 50.20 28.62 19.12
C PRO A 956 50.37 27.28 18.37
N PHE A 957 49.40 26.36 18.46
CA PHE A 957 49.50 25.06 17.80
C PHE A 957 49.60 25.18 16.27
N PHE A 958 49.07 26.26 15.69
CA PHE A 958 48.98 26.45 14.24
C PHE A 958 50.37 26.42 13.57
N GLU A 959 51.36 27.08 14.17
CA GLU A 959 52.74 27.15 13.67
C GLU A 959 53.43 25.78 13.61
N ASN A 960 52.95 24.81 14.39
CA ASN A 960 53.46 23.44 14.44
C ASN A 960 52.37 22.43 14.03
N THR A 961 51.67 22.69 12.92
CA THR A 961 50.61 21.80 12.39
C THR A 961 50.77 21.59 10.88
N ILE A 962 50.58 20.34 10.44
CA ILE A 962 50.48 19.97 9.03
C ILE A 962 49.01 19.71 8.69
N PHE A 963 48.46 20.50 7.77
CA PHE A 963 47.10 20.36 7.26
C PHE A 963 47.14 19.65 5.91
N ILE A 964 46.34 18.60 5.76
CA ILE A 964 46.17 17.87 4.51
C ILE A 964 44.70 17.98 4.13
N ILE A 965 44.42 18.53 2.96
CA ILE A 965 43.06 18.82 2.51
C ILE A 965 42.80 18.08 1.21
N THR A 966 41.72 17.31 1.19
CA THR A 966 41.28 16.60 -0.01
C THR A 966 39.77 16.44 -0.05
N GLY A 967 39.22 16.18 -1.23
CA GLY A 967 37.83 15.76 -1.36
C GLY A 967 37.68 14.26 -1.21
N ASP A 968 36.51 13.79 -0.78
CA ASP A 968 36.23 12.37 -0.73
C ASP A 968 35.84 11.81 -2.11
N HIS A 969 34.99 12.53 -2.85
CA HIS A 969 34.61 12.29 -4.25
C HIS A 969 33.94 13.53 -4.88
N SER A 970 33.66 13.49 -6.19
CA SER A 970 32.81 14.50 -6.85
C SER A 970 31.32 14.30 -6.51
N ILE A 971 30.55 15.39 -6.39
CA ILE A 971 29.10 15.40 -6.14
C ILE A 971 28.41 14.57 -7.24
N PRO A 972 27.68 13.50 -6.90
CA PRO A 972 27.05 12.61 -7.88
C PRO A 972 26.03 13.29 -8.81
N GLU A 973 25.34 14.32 -8.31
CA GLU A 973 24.29 15.09 -8.98
C GLU A 973 24.88 16.08 -10.01
N ILE A 974 26.15 16.47 -9.86
CA ILE A 974 26.85 17.29 -10.85
C ILE A 974 27.31 16.40 -12.01
N GLU A 975 26.92 16.77 -13.23
CA GLU A 975 27.30 16.04 -14.43
C GLU A 975 28.81 15.93 -14.59
N LEU A 976 29.25 14.71 -14.87
CA LEU A 976 30.63 14.39 -15.13
C LEU A 976 30.96 14.59 -16.62
N GLU A 977 32.06 15.27 -16.91
CA GLU A 977 32.64 15.31 -18.27
C GLU A 977 33.07 13.90 -18.73
N SER A 978 33.55 13.08 -17.80
CA SER A 978 33.91 11.68 -18.04
C SER A 978 33.75 10.84 -16.77
N ARG A 979 33.72 9.51 -16.92
CA ARG A 979 33.73 8.59 -15.76
C ARG A 979 34.93 8.82 -14.83
N ALA A 980 36.11 9.11 -15.38
CA ALA A 980 37.30 9.37 -14.57
C ALA A 980 37.17 10.64 -13.71
N SER A 981 36.40 11.64 -14.18
CA SER A 981 36.13 12.88 -13.45
C SER A 981 35.37 12.64 -12.14
N ARG A 982 34.72 11.48 -11.98
CA ARG A 982 34.09 11.06 -10.71
C ARG A 982 35.07 10.99 -9.56
N TYR A 983 36.29 10.56 -9.86
CA TYR A 983 37.32 10.27 -8.87
C TYR A 983 38.30 11.44 -8.70
N GLN A 984 38.29 12.44 -9.58
CA GLN A 984 39.25 13.55 -9.48
C GLN A 984 38.87 14.49 -8.34
N VAL A 985 39.74 14.57 -7.33
CA VAL A 985 39.57 15.41 -6.14
C VAL A 985 40.77 16.35 -6.00
N PRO A 986 40.65 17.51 -5.34
CA PRO A 986 41.81 18.31 -5.01
C PRO A 986 42.65 17.61 -3.94
N PHE A 987 43.96 17.84 -3.94
CA PHE A 987 44.84 17.42 -2.85
C PHE A 987 45.92 18.47 -2.61
N LEU A 988 45.96 19.00 -1.39
CA LEU A 988 46.99 19.95 -0.98
C LEU A 988 47.48 19.68 0.44
N VAL A 989 48.76 19.91 0.65
CA VAL A 989 49.42 19.87 1.97
C VAL A 989 49.88 21.28 2.30
N TYR A 990 49.31 21.86 3.35
CA TYR A 990 49.66 23.18 3.84
C TYR A 990 50.24 23.08 5.26
N SER A 991 51.33 23.80 5.52
CA SER A 991 51.87 23.93 6.87
C SER A 991 52.74 25.18 6.96
N PRO A 992 52.75 25.89 8.11
CA PRO A 992 53.79 26.88 8.41
C PRO A 992 55.21 26.29 8.43
N LEU A 993 55.34 24.97 8.57
CA LEU A 993 56.62 24.26 8.51
C LEU A 993 57.16 24.09 7.09
N LEU A 994 56.39 24.42 6.05
CA LEU A 994 56.86 24.31 4.67
C LEU A 994 57.95 25.34 4.38
N THR A 995 59.09 24.88 3.84
CA THR A 995 60.19 25.76 3.41
C THR A 995 59.92 26.41 2.05
N GLN A 996 59.15 25.73 1.21
CA GLN A 996 58.72 26.19 -0.12
C GLN A 996 57.42 25.50 -0.53
N SER A 997 56.64 26.14 -1.41
CA SER A 997 55.50 25.55 -2.12
C SER A 997 55.96 24.86 -3.39
N ASP A 998 55.22 23.85 -3.84
CA ASP A 998 55.50 23.17 -5.11
C ASP A 998 54.24 22.51 -5.69
N ARG A 999 54.28 22.16 -6.97
CA ARG A 999 53.15 21.58 -7.69
C ARG A 999 53.58 20.36 -8.49
N PHE A 1000 52.83 19.27 -8.36
CA PHE A 1000 53.19 17.96 -8.91
C PHE A 1000 52.11 17.45 -9.87
N GLU A 1001 52.56 16.95 -11.03
CA GLU A 1001 51.70 16.39 -12.09
C GLU A 1001 51.59 14.85 -12.03
N ALA A 1002 52.18 14.21 -11.03
CA ALA A 1002 52.08 12.77 -10.86
C ALA A 1002 50.64 12.32 -10.56
N ILE A 1003 50.24 11.19 -11.14
CA ILE A 1003 48.98 10.52 -10.83
C ILE A 1003 49.11 9.81 -9.47
N VAL A 1004 48.31 10.28 -8.51
CA VAL A 1004 48.29 9.79 -7.13
C VAL A 1004 46.85 9.47 -6.70
N SER A 1005 46.69 8.76 -5.59
CA SER A 1005 45.37 8.37 -5.08
C SER A 1005 45.27 8.40 -3.56
N HIS A 1006 44.06 8.25 -3.01
CA HIS A 1006 43.85 8.17 -1.55
C HIS A 1006 44.77 7.14 -0.87
N TYR A 1007 45.08 6.04 -1.55
CA TYR A 1007 45.99 5.00 -1.05
C TYR A 1007 47.42 5.50 -0.79
N ASP A 1008 47.83 6.64 -1.33
CA ASP A 1008 49.17 7.21 -1.14
C ASP A 1008 49.33 8.07 0.10
N VAL A 1009 48.24 8.47 0.73
CA VAL A 1009 48.27 9.43 1.82
C VAL A 1009 48.94 8.83 3.06
N ALA A 1010 48.53 7.64 3.49
CA ALA A 1010 49.13 6.97 4.65
C ALA A 1010 50.64 6.68 4.50
N PRO A 1011 51.12 6.09 3.38
CA PRO A 1011 52.55 5.90 3.17
C PRO A 1011 53.34 7.21 3.08
N PHE A 1012 52.77 8.27 2.50
CA PHE A 1012 53.40 9.58 2.44
C PHE A 1012 53.62 10.17 3.83
N ILE A 1013 52.56 10.28 4.63
CA ILE A 1013 52.62 10.86 5.98
C ILE A 1013 53.60 10.09 6.86
N THR A 1014 53.51 8.76 6.85
CA THR A 1014 54.37 7.93 7.72
C THR A 1014 55.85 8.03 7.35
N THR A 1015 56.17 8.13 6.06
CA THR A 1015 57.56 8.32 5.60
C THR A 1015 58.11 9.69 6.02
N VAL A 1016 57.36 10.78 5.80
CA VAL A 1016 57.78 12.13 6.23
C VAL A 1016 58.03 12.18 7.73
N PHE A 1017 57.16 11.56 8.53
CA PHE A 1017 57.29 11.59 9.98
C PHE A 1017 58.34 10.64 10.55
N GLU A 1018 58.57 9.51 9.90
CA GLU A 1018 59.69 8.62 10.23
C GLU A 1018 61.01 9.35 10.06
N ASN A 1019 61.21 10.02 8.92
CA ASN A 1019 62.45 10.70 8.59
C ASN A 1019 62.70 11.96 9.42
N LEU A 1020 61.68 12.81 9.58
CA LEU A 1020 61.84 14.12 10.24
C LEU A 1020 61.70 14.08 11.76
N TYR A 1021 60.96 13.11 12.30
CA TYR A 1021 60.60 13.06 13.72
C TYR A 1021 60.88 11.70 14.38
N GLY A 1022 61.52 10.77 13.67
CA GLY A 1022 61.93 9.48 14.22
C GLY A 1022 60.77 8.58 14.63
N LEU A 1023 59.62 8.68 13.94
CA LEU A 1023 58.50 7.76 14.19
C LEU A 1023 58.91 6.32 13.88
N LYS A 1024 58.64 5.40 14.80
CA LYS A 1024 58.79 3.97 14.55
C LYS A 1024 57.67 3.54 13.62
N VAL A 1025 57.98 3.07 12.41
CA VAL A 1025 57.01 2.61 11.41
C VAL A 1025 57.30 1.14 11.06
N PRO A 1026 56.30 0.28 10.85
CA PRO A 1026 56.52 -1.12 10.47
C PRO A 1026 57.26 -1.23 9.12
N ALA A 1027 58.19 -2.20 9.03
CA ALA A 1027 58.94 -2.48 7.81
C ALA A 1027 58.07 -3.13 6.72
N LYS A 1028 57.11 -3.97 7.12
CA LYS A 1028 56.15 -4.64 6.22
C LYS A 1028 54.74 -4.11 6.44
N THR A 1029 54.01 -3.87 5.34
CA THR A 1029 52.61 -3.42 5.37
C THR A 1029 51.78 -4.15 4.31
N SER A 1030 50.46 -4.04 4.41
CA SER A 1030 49.49 -4.51 3.40
C SER A 1030 48.99 -3.39 2.49
N TRP A 1031 49.68 -2.25 2.48
CA TRP A 1031 49.24 -1.00 1.83
C TRP A 1031 49.23 -1.11 0.31
N LEU A 1032 48.18 -0.64 -0.36
CA LEU A 1032 48.13 -0.62 -1.82
C LEU A 1032 49.05 0.47 -2.40
N GLY A 1033 49.01 1.67 -1.82
CA GLY A 1033 49.81 2.81 -2.24
C GLY A 1033 51.28 2.68 -1.87
N THR A 1034 52.08 3.59 -2.43
CA THR A 1034 53.54 3.65 -2.22
C THR A 1034 54.01 5.03 -1.76
N GLY A 1035 53.06 5.91 -1.43
CA GLY A 1035 53.32 7.30 -1.05
C GLY A 1035 53.16 8.24 -2.24
N LEU A 1036 52.91 9.52 -1.95
CA LEU A 1036 52.90 10.58 -2.97
C LEU A 1036 54.25 10.62 -3.67
N GLN A 1037 54.28 10.93 -4.96
CA GLN A 1037 55.50 10.97 -5.78
C GLN A 1037 55.51 12.26 -6.62
N PRO A 1038 56.69 12.73 -7.04
CA PRO A 1038 56.79 13.89 -7.93
C PRO A 1038 56.59 13.52 -9.42
N ASP A 1039 56.86 12.27 -9.80
CA ASP A 1039 56.88 11.78 -11.17
C ASP A 1039 55.91 10.60 -11.43
N LEU A 1040 55.55 10.42 -12.70
CA LEU A 1040 54.61 9.38 -13.14
C LEU A 1040 55.28 7.99 -13.15
N ARG A 1041 54.64 6.99 -12.50
CA ARG A 1041 55.06 5.58 -12.57
C ARG A 1041 54.25 4.80 -13.60
N THR A 1042 54.93 4.07 -14.48
CA THR A 1042 54.29 3.36 -15.62
C THR A 1042 53.70 1.98 -15.27
N SER A 1043 53.90 1.48 -14.05
CA SER A 1043 53.55 0.09 -13.66
C SER A 1043 52.78 0.00 -12.33
N ARG A 1044 51.91 0.98 -12.05
CA ARG A 1044 51.18 1.06 -10.77
C ARG A 1044 49.69 0.79 -10.95
N TYR A 1045 49.11 -0.08 -10.12
CA TYR A 1045 47.68 -0.37 -10.10
C TYR A 1045 46.94 0.37 -8.98
N ILE A 1046 45.80 1.01 -9.30
CA ILE A 1046 44.92 1.72 -8.37
C ILE A 1046 43.48 1.21 -8.60
N PRO A 1047 42.89 0.46 -7.65
CA PRO A 1047 41.50 0.04 -7.76
C PRO A 1047 40.56 1.22 -7.47
N LEU A 1048 39.45 1.30 -8.22
CA LEU A 1048 38.40 2.31 -8.04
C LEU A 1048 37.05 1.64 -7.83
N MET A 1049 36.23 2.21 -6.93
CA MET A 1049 34.87 1.73 -6.67
C MET A 1049 33.83 2.83 -6.85
N GLN A 1050 33.02 2.77 -7.90
CA GLN A 1050 31.98 3.79 -8.11
C GLN A 1050 30.85 3.72 -7.05
N SER A 1051 30.46 2.51 -6.68
CA SER A 1051 29.44 2.18 -5.67
C SER A 1051 29.93 1.01 -4.81
N LYS A 1052 29.12 0.52 -3.85
CA LYS A 1052 29.43 -0.65 -2.99
C LYS A 1052 29.42 -1.99 -3.75
N PHE A 1053 29.95 -1.98 -4.97
CA PHE A 1053 30.12 -3.11 -5.84
C PHE A 1053 31.48 -2.97 -6.52
N LEU A 1054 32.29 -4.03 -6.51
CA LEU A 1054 33.61 -4.00 -7.13
C LEU A 1054 33.46 -3.84 -8.66
N SER A 1055 33.69 -2.63 -9.14
CA SER A 1055 33.60 -2.30 -10.56
C SER A 1055 34.85 -2.72 -11.33
N ASP A 1056 34.70 -2.97 -12.64
CA ASP A 1056 35.80 -3.11 -13.60
C ASP A 1056 36.51 -1.76 -13.90
N GLU A 1057 36.48 -0.82 -12.96
CA GLU A 1057 37.09 0.51 -13.05
C GLU A 1057 38.38 0.57 -12.24
N TYR A 1058 39.48 0.99 -12.87
CA TYR A 1058 40.79 1.07 -12.24
C TYR A 1058 41.77 1.93 -13.05
N ILE A 1059 42.86 2.33 -12.43
CA ILE A 1059 43.98 3.01 -13.10
C ILE A 1059 45.20 2.09 -13.08
N TYR A 1060 45.85 1.93 -14.23
CA TYR A 1060 47.15 1.27 -14.35
C TYR A 1060 48.16 2.23 -15.01
N GLY A 1061 49.13 2.72 -14.23
CA GLY A 1061 50.05 3.78 -14.64
C GLY A 1061 49.29 5.07 -14.94
N ASP A 1062 49.25 5.45 -16.21
CA ASP A 1062 48.45 6.57 -16.74
C ASP A 1062 47.17 6.12 -17.46
N VAL A 1063 46.80 4.84 -17.42
CA VAL A 1063 45.63 4.32 -18.14
C VAL A 1063 44.46 4.07 -17.19
N TYR A 1064 43.40 4.84 -17.36
CA TYR A 1064 42.10 4.60 -16.77
C TYR A 1064 41.32 3.56 -17.60
N THR A 1065 40.84 2.51 -16.95
CA THR A 1065 40.00 1.47 -17.56
C THR A 1065 38.58 1.56 -17.02
N SER A 1066 37.60 1.40 -17.90
CA SER A 1066 36.17 1.32 -17.59
C SER A 1066 35.49 0.27 -18.47
N PRO A 1067 34.23 -0.14 -18.19
CA PRO A 1067 33.49 -1.04 -19.06
C PRO A 1067 33.36 -0.59 -20.52
N GLN A 1068 33.50 0.72 -20.79
CA GLN A 1068 33.38 1.32 -22.13
C GLN A 1068 34.70 1.33 -22.91
N GLY A 1069 35.85 1.22 -22.23
CA GLY A 1069 37.16 1.32 -22.88
C GLY A 1069 38.27 1.78 -21.96
N GLN A 1070 39.44 2.01 -22.55
CA GLN A 1070 40.66 2.45 -21.88
C GLN A 1070 41.10 3.81 -22.40
N TYR A 1071 41.47 4.71 -21.49
CA TYR A 1071 41.80 6.10 -21.76
C TYR A 1071 43.06 6.52 -21.01
N ARG A 1072 43.93 7.31 -21.64
CA ARG A 1072 45.13 7.87 -21.02
C ARG A 1072 44.80 9.13 -20.23
N LEU A 1073 45.14 9.15 -18.95
CA LEU A 1073 45.00 10.29 -18.04
C LEU A 1073 46.17 11.28 -18.23
N PRO A 1074 45.96 12.57 -17.94
CA PRO A 1074 44.69 13.19 -17.53
C PRO A 1074 43.78 13.59 -18.69
N ASN A 1075 44.25 13.51 -19.94
CA ASN A 1075 43.57 14.08 -21.13
C ASN A 1075 42.48 13.18 -21.75
N LEU A 1076 42.29 11.98 -21.21
CA LEU A 1076 41.28 11.00 -21.62
C LEU A 1076 41.33 10.56 -23.10
N SER A 1077 42.53 10.51 -23.68
CA SER A 1077 42.70 10.03 -25.05
C SER A 1077 42.56 8.50 -25.13
N PRO A 1078 41.87 7.93 -26.13
CA PRO A 1078 41.70 6.48 -26.24
C PRO A 1078 43.03 5.73 -26.37
N VAL A 1079 43.19 4.64 -25.62
CA VAL A 1079 44.39 3.79 -25.69
C VAL A 1079 44.20 2.74 -26.78
N SER A 1080 45.09 2.69 -27.77
CA SER A 1080 45.11 1.68 -28.83
C SER A 1080 46.19 0.61 -28.65
N ASP A 1081 47.25 0.90 -27.89
CA ASP A 1081 48.41 0.02 -27.68
C ASP A 1081 48.00 -1.34 -27.05
N PRO A 1082 48.19 -2.47 -27.77
CA PRO A 1082 47.86 -3.81 -27.27
C PRO A 1082 48.69 -4.25 -26.05
N LEU A 1083 49.94 -3.79 -25.91
CA LEU A 1083 50.81 -4.17 -24.80
C LEU A 1083 50.35 -3.54 -23.49
N ILE A 1084 50.00 -2.24 -23.53
CA ILE A 1084 49.44 -1.52 -22.38
C ILE A 1084 48.09 -2.13 -21.98
N LYS A 1085 47.22 -2.43 -22.96
CA LYS A 1085 45.95 -3.13 -22.74
C LYS A 1085 46.15 -4.47 -22.02
N LYS A 1086 47.14 -5.25 -22.45
CA LYS A 1086 47.44 -6.56 -21.86
C LYS A 1086 48.01 -6.43 -20.45
N ALA A 1087 48.95 -5.52 -20.22
CA ALA A 1087 49.55 -5.27 -18.90
C ALA A 1087 48.50 -4.77 -17.88
N SER A 1088 47.66 -3.82 -18.30
CA SER A 1088 46.55 -3.27 -17.51
C SER A 1088 45.55 -4.37 -17.09
N LYS A 1089 45.11 -5.22 -18.04
CA LYS A 1089 44.23 -6.37 -17.74
C LYS A 1089 44.88 -7.40 -16.82
N GLN A 1090 46.17 -7.66 -16.99
CA GLN A 1090 46.90 -8.61 -16.15
C GLN A 1090 47.00 -8.09 -14.71
N ALA A 1091 47.36 -6.81 -14.51
CA ALA A 1091 47.40 -6.18 -13.19
C ALA A 1091 46.02 -6.18 -12.49
N HIS A 1092 44.94 -5.94 -13.24
CA HIS A 1092 43.59 -6.05 -12.69
C HIS A 1092 43.26 -7.47 -12.24
N LYS A 1093 43.56 -8.48 -13.08
CA LYS A 1093 43.35 -9.89 -12.71
C LYS A 1093 44.13 -10.28 -11.45
N GLU A 1094 45.38 -9.84 -11.32
CA GLU A 1094 46.20 -10.06 -10.14
C GLU A 1094 45.60 -9.40 -8.89
N TYR A 1095 45.08 -8.18 -9.01
CA TYR A 1095 44.38 -7.52 -7.91
C TYR A 1095 43.12 -8.28 -7.48
N ILE A 1096 42.27 -8.68 -8.43
CA ILE A 1096 41.05 -9.45 -8.16
C ILE A 1096 41.38 -10.78 -7.46
N GLU A 1097 42.44 -11.46 -7.87
CA GLU A 1097 42.92 -12.69 -7.23
C GLU A 1097 43.40 -12.43 -5.79
N LYS A 1098 44.22 -11.39 -5.56
CA LYS A 1098 44.65 -11.00 -4.21
C LYS A 1098 43.48 -10.63 -3.31
N ASN A 1099 42.53 -9.85 -3.83
CA ASN A 1099 41.33 -9.44 -3.09
C ASN A 1099 40.45 -10.64 -2.75
N SER A 1100 40.33 -11.61 -3.67
CA SER A 1100 39.59 -12.86 -3.42
C SER A 1100 40.26 -13.73 -2.35
N LEU A 1101 41.60 -13.90 -2.41
CA LEU A 1101 42.37 -14.60 -1.37
C LEU A 1101 42.27 -13.90 -0.01
N PHE A 1102 42.28 -12.56 0.00
CA PHE A 1102 42.05 -11.77 1.21
C PHE A 1102 40.66 -12.02 1.79
N LEU A 1103 39.61 -12.01 0.97
CA LEU A 1103 38.23 -12.27 1.42
C LEU A 1103 38.04 -13.69 1.97
N GLN A 1104 38.77 -14.68 1.42
CA GLN A 1104 38.77 -16.06 1.89
C GLN A 1104 39.54 -16.24 3.20
N SER A 1105 40.75 -15.67 3.30
CA SER A 1105 41.62 -15.83 4.47
C SER A 1105 41.24 -14.92 5.63
N ARG A 1106 40.59 -13.78 5.34
CA ARG A 1106 40.29 -12.68 6.28
C ARG A 1106 41.53 -12.21 7.05
N LYS A 1107 42.68 -12.16 6.37
CA LYS A 1107 43.98 -11.78 6.95
C LYS A 1107 44.74 -10.81 6.04
N LEU A 1108 45.34 -9.78 6.64
CA LEU A 1108 46.22 -8.83 5.96
C LEU A 1108 47.67 -8.92 6.45
N LEU A 1109 47.85 -9.18 7.75
CA LEU A 1109 49.15 -9.25 8.39
C LEU A 1109 49.23 -10.52 9.26
N PRO A 1110 50.40 -11.16 9.37
CA PRO A 1110 50.65 -12.15 10.40
C PRO A 1110 50.55 -11.54 11.79
N ASP A 1111 49.98 -12.29 12.75
CA ASP A 1111 49.89 -11.88 14.15
C ASP A 1111 51.24 -11.47 14.74
N SER A 1112 52.33 -12.14 14.33
CA SER A 1112 53.69 -11.80 14.76
C SER A 1112 54.12 -10.43 14.26
N THR A 1113 53.81 -10.08 13.01
CA THR A 1113 54.14 -8.77 12.42
C THR A 1113 53.40 -7.64 13.15
N PHE A 1114 52.11 -7.84 13.43
CA PHE A 1114 51.31 -6.85 14.14
C PHE A 1114 51.71 -6.74 15.62
N ASN A 1115 51.78 -7.86 16.35
CA ASN A 1115 52.08 -7.89 17.79
C ASN A 1115 53.50 -7.43 18.14
N ASN A 1116 54.46 -7.60 17.21
CA ASN A 1116 55.82 -7.08 17.39
C ASN A 1116 55.86 -5.54 17.37
N TYR A 1117 54.87 -4.90 16.73
CA TYR A 1117 54.77 -3.45 16.63
C TYR A 1117 53.76 -2.87 17.64
N ILE A 1118 52.53 -3.39 17.65
CA ILE A 1118 51.43 -2.99 18.54
C ILE A 1118 51.21 -4.11 19.57
N LYS A 1119 51.41 -3.84 20.86
CA LYS A 1119 51.03 -4.80 21.91
C LYS A 1119 49.54 -4.60 22.22
N ARG A 1120 48.77 -5.69 22.29
CA ARG A 1120 47.33 -5.64 22.64
C ARG A 1120 46.97 -4.94 23.96
N LYS A 1121 47.94 -4.69 24.85
CA LYS A 1121 47.74 -3.92 26.10
C LYS A 1121 47.87 -2.40 25.93
N ASP A 1122 48.35 -1.94 24.77
CA ASP A 1122 48.60 -0.52 24.48
C ASP A 1122 47.37 0.21 23.90
N PHE A 1123 46.27 -0.51 23.65
CA PHE A 1123 45.06 -0.04 22.96
C PHE A 1123 43.78 -0.33 23.75
#